data_AF-H0EHK1-F1
#
_entry.id   AF-H0EHK1-F1
#
_cell.length_a   1.000
_cell.length_b   1.000
_cell.length_c   1.000
_cell.angle_alpha   90.00
_cell.angle_beta   90.00
_cell.angle_gamma   90.00
#
_symmetry.space_group_name_H-M   'P 1'
#
loop_
_entity.id
_entity.type
_entity.pdbx_description
1 polymer ?
#
loop_
_entity_poly.entity_id
_entity_poly.type
_entity_poly.pdbx_seq_one_letter_code
_entity_poly.pdbx_strand_id
1 'polypeptide(L)'
;MATLGAPSKKHKVTVVGSGNWGSTIAKIVAENTKAHPETFEEDVQMWVYEEEVTIPKESKHYDESSGDKPQKLTEIINKYHENVKYLPDIALPKNIIANPSVEEAVKDSSILIFNLPHQFIGRISKQLEGKILPFARGVSCIKGVNVTESEISLFSEWIGEGLGIYCGALSGANIANEIALEKWSETTVAYDPPVIDSQAATPTGPSPSSSQINLTITDTDKQQDLKDSRGRTTKARLRAVPSSYPPLDHSVFKSLFHRPYFHVRMVSDVAGVSLGGALKNIVALAAGFVEGRGWGDNAKAAVMRVGLLEMVEFGKEFFGHSVHTATFTEESCGVADLITSCSGGRNFKCARMAAERNVSVAEVEKTELNGQMLQGTSTAKEVNSFLKARGREDAYPLFKAVLVIGPCSIHDPPAALEYCDNLVKLKEKYKDDLLIVMRSYLEKPRTTVGWKGLINDPDIDNSFKINKGLRTSRQLFVDLTEKGMPLASEMLDTISPQFLADLLSVGAVGARTTESQLHRELASGLSFPVGFKNGTDGTLGVAIDAIGAVKHPHHFLSVTKPGVVAIVGTVGNEDCFVILRGGTKGTNYDADSIAEAKAALDKAGVNPRLMVDCSHGNSLKNHKNQPKVAKVLAEQIEKGDSSIMGVMIESNINEALLNFTSHYI
;
A
#
# COMPACT_ATOMS: atom_id res chain seq x y z
N MET A 1 9.30 -19.35 -53.68
CA MET A 1 8.27 -18.37 -53.25
C MET A 1 6.96 -19.12 -53.06
N ALA A 2 6.63 -19.49 -51.83
CA ALA A 2 5.30 -20.01 -51.50
C ALA A 2 4.46 -18.83 -51.03
N THR A 3 3.35 -18.57 -51.72
CA THR A 3 2.35 -17.57 -51.33
C THR A 3 1.80 -17.93 -49.95
N LEU A 4 1.96 -17.03 -48.96
CA LEU A 4 1.32 -17.10 -47.64
C LEU A 4 -0.20 -17.09 -47.86
N GLY A 5 -0.82 -18.26 -47.82
CA GLY A 5 -2.28 -18.38 -47.87
C GLY A 5 -2.92 -17.77 -46.62
N ALA A 6 -4.13 -17.24 -46.75
CA ALA A 6 -4.92 -16.79 -45.61
C ALA A 6 -5.09 -17.92 -44.58
N PRO A 7 -5.17 -17.61 -43.27
CA PRO A 7 -5.36 -18.61 -42.23
C PRO A 7 -6.60 -19.48 -42.53
N SER A 8 -6.47 -20.79 -42.39
CA SER A 8 -7.54 -21.76 -42.70
C SER A 8 -8.33 -22.20 -41.47
N LYS A 9 -7.86 -21.87 -40.26
CA LYS A 9 -8.49 -22.18 -38.97
C LYS A 9 -8.81 -20.89 -38.22
N LYS A 10 -9.74 -21.00 -37.26
CA LYS A 10 -10.18 -19.91 -36.39
C LYS A 10 -9.84 -20.23 -34.94
N HIS A 11 -9.71 -19.21 -34.12
CA HIS A 11 -9.44 -19.39 -32.70
C HIS A 11 -10.73 -19.74 -31.94
N LYS A 12 -10.72 -20.88 -31.25
CA LYS A 12 -11.70 -21.21 -30.23
C LYS A 12 -11.29 -20.58 -28.90
N VAL A 13 -12.27 -19.99 -28.19
CA VAL A 13 -12.06 -19.22 -26.97
C VAL A 13 -12.82 -19.84 -25.79
N THR A 14 -12.14 -19.97 -24.65
CA THR A 14 -12.75 -20.41 -23.38
C THR A 14 -12.49 -19.40 -22.28
N VAL A 15 -13.55 -19.02 -21.56
CA VAL A 15 -13.47 -18.30 -20.29
C VAL A 15 -13.46 -19.30 -19.14
N VAL A 16 -12.35 -19.38 -18.42
CA VAL A 16 -12.16 -20.22 -17.23
C VAL A 16 -12.60 -19.41 -16.01
N GLY A 17 -13.90 -19.44 -15.73
CA GLY A 17 -14.52 -18.84 -14.55
C GLY A 17 -15.84 -18.12 -14.87
N SER A 18 -16.79 -18.19 -13.93
CA SER A 18 -18.19 -17.81 -14.15
C SER A 18 -18.75 -16.86 -13.08
N GLY A 19 -17.88 -16.26 -12.26
CA GLY A 19 -18.30 -15.23 -11.30
C GLY A 19 -18.83 -13.97 -12.00
N ASN A 20 -19.06 -12.91 -11.23
CA ASN A 20 -19.61 -11.65 -11.76
C ASN A 20 -18.77 -11.10 -12.94
N TRP A 21 -17.46 -10.95 -12.74
CA TRP A 21 -16.54 -10.52 -13.81
C TRP A 21 -16.33 -11.59 -14.89
N GLY A 22 -16.47 -12.89 -14.57
CA GLY A 22 -16.30 -14.00 -15.51
C GLY A 22 -17.42 -14.03 -16.54
N SER A 23 -18.65 -13.83 -16.07
CA SER A 23 -19.83 -13.69 -16.92
C SER A 23 -19.77 -12.41 -17.75
N THR A 24 -19.28 -11.30 -17.17
CA THR A 24 -19.13 -10.02 -17.89
C THR A 24 -18.09 -10.11 -19.02
N ILE A 25 -16.92 -10.71 -18.76
CA ILE A 25 -15.90 -10.88 -19.80
C ILE A 25 -16.33 -11.90 -20.86
N ALA A 26 -17.07 -12.95 -20.47
CA ALA A 26 -17.66 -13.89 -21.43
C ALA A 26 -18.66 -13.21 -22.36
N LYS A 27 -19.49 -12.28 -21.86
CA LYS A 27 -20.37 -11.43 -22.69
C LYS A 27 -19.59 -10.64 -23.74
N ILE A 28 -18.55 -9.91 -23.32
CA ILE A 28 -17.69 -9.13 -24.23
C ILE A 28 -17.06 -10.03 -25.30
N VAL A 29 -16.47 -11.13 -24.87
CA VAL A 29 -15.78 -12.08 -25.76
C VAL A 29 -16.75 -12.68 -26.77
N ALA A 30 -17.93 -13.12 -26.33
CA ALA A 30 -18.94 -13.70 -27.22
C ALA A 30 -19.55 -12.71 -28.21
N GLU A 31 -19.69 -11.43 -27.85
CA GLU A 31 -20.06 -10.38 -28.80
C GLU A 31 -19.00 -10.22 -29.90
N ASN A 32 -17.72 -10.28 -29.52
CA ASN A 32 -16.61 -10.06 -30.44
C ASN A 32 -16.27 -11.29 -31.28
N THR A 33 -16.38 -12.51 -30.76
CA THR A 33 -16.22 -13.72 -31.59
C THR A 33 -17.25 -13.78 -32.71
N LYS A 34 -18.48 -13.34 -32.42
CA LYS A 34 -19.55 -13.19 -33.41
C LYS A 34 -19.28 -12.06 -34.42
N ALA A 35 -18.68 -10.96 -33.98
CA ALA A 35 -18.35 -9.81 -34.84
C ALA A 35 -17.14 -10.06 -35.75
N HIS A 36 -16.27 -11.02 -35.39
CA HIS A 36 -15.01 -11.33 -36.07
C HIS A 36 -14.93 -12.81 -36.51
N PRO A 37 -15.88 -13.30 -37.34
CA PRO A 37 -15.98 -14.70 -37.73
C PRO A 37 -14.82 -15.16 -38.63
N GLU A 38 -14.01 -14.25 -39.18
CA GLU A 38 -12.77 -14.55 -39.89
C GLU A 38 -11.64 -15.00 -38.96
N THR A 39 -11.70 -14.59 -37.70
CA THR A 39 -10.62 -14.81 -36.71
C THR A 39 -11.01 -15.84 -35.65
N PHE A 40 -12.27 -15.83 -35.19
CA PHE A 40 -12.73 -16.65 -34.07
C PHE A 40 -13.87 -17.61 -34.46
N GLU A 41 -13.95 -18.73 -33.75
CA GLU A 41 -15.17 -19.53 -33.72
C GLU A 41 -16.26 -18.75 -32.98
N GLU A 42 -17.52 -18.82 -33.45
CA GLU A 42 -18.61 -18.03 -32.86
C GLU A 42 -18.87 -18.42 -31.40
N ASP A 43 -18.88 -19.71 -31.11
CA ASP A 43 -19.17 -20.25 -29.78
C ASP A 43 -18.02 -20.01 -28.78
N VAL A 44 -18.39 -19.54 -27.59
CA VAL A 44 -17.48 -19.30 -26.47
C VAL A 44 -17.82 -20.25 -25.33
N GLN A 45 -16.87 -21.08 -24.93
CA GLN A 45 -17.03 -21.91 -23.74
C GLN A 45 -16.84 -21.06 -22.49
N MET A 46 -17.72 -21.22 -21.50
CA MET A 46 -17.56 -20.64 -20.18
C MET A 46 -17.58 -21.76 -19.15
N TRP A 47 -16.44 -22.01 -18.50
CA TRP A 47 -16.40 -22.96 -17.41
C TRP A 47 -17.13 -22.39 -16.18
N VAL A 48 -18.11 -23.15 -15.70
CA VAL A 48 -18.91 -22.84 -14.52
C VAL A 48 -18.66 -23.93 -13.49
N TYR A 49 -18.19 -23.57 -12.30
CA TYR A 49 -18.19 -24.53 -11.20
C TYR A 49 -19.64 -24.90 -10.87
N GLU A 50 -19.99 -26.18 -11.00
CA GLU A 50 -21.38 -26.59 -10.90
C GLU A 50 -21.93 -26.36 -9.49
N GLU A 51 -23.07 -25.69 -9.44
CA GLU A 51 -23.79 -25.38 -8.21
C GLU A 51 -25.28 -25.60 -8.43
N GLU A 52 -25.94 -26.11 -7.41
CA GLU A 52 -27.40 -26.20 -7.35
C GLU A 52 -27.93 -24.84 -6.85
N VAL A 53 -28.68 -24.14 -7.70
CA VAL A 53 -29.18 -22.78 -7.44
C VAL A 53 -30.70 -22.77 -7.57
N THR A 54 -31.36 -22.21 -6.57
CA THR A 54 -32.79 -21.87 -6.65
C THR A 54 -32.93 -20.49 -7.29
N ILE A 55 -33.73 -20.38 -8.34
CA ILE A 55 -34.01 -19.10 -9.00
C ILE A 55 -34.81 -18.23 -8.02
N PRO A 56 -34.35 -17.00 -7.68
CA PRO A 56 -35.07 -16.10 -6.78
C PRO A 56 -36.47 -15.77 -7.31
N LYS A 57 -37.46 -15.58 -6.43
CA LYS A 57 -38.85 -15.24 -6.81
C LYS A 57 -38.94 -13.92 -7.58
N GLU A 58 -38.00 -13.04 -7.34
CA GLU A 58 -37.85 -11.73 -7.97
C GLU A 58 -37.24 -11.83 -9.37
N SER A 59 -36.64 -12.97 -9.73
CA SER A 59 -36.08 -13.18 -11.07
C SER A 59 -37.21 -13.35 -12.09
N LYS A 60 -37.04 -12.73 -13.27
CA LYS A 60 -37.95 -12.91 -14.41
C LYS A 60 -38.04 -14.35 -14.94
N HIS A 61 -37.12 -15.23 -14.53
CA HIS A 61 -37.09 -16.65 -14.90
C HIS A 61 -37.68 -17.57 -13.82
N TYR A 62 -38.22 -17.01 -12.73
CA TYR A 62 -38.92 -17.79 -11.72
C TYR A 62 -40.19 -18.42 -12.29
N ASP A 63 -40.41 -19.69 -11.98
CA ASP A 63 -41.57 -20.46 -12.41
C ASP A 63 -42.19 -21.15 -11.19
N GLU A 64 -43.46 -20.84 -10.89
CA GLU A 64 -44.20 -21.43 -9.77
C GLU A 64 -44.25 -22.97 -9.85
N SER A 65 -44.20 -23.55 -11.05
CA SER A 65 -44.19 -25.00 -11.24
C SER A 65 -42.85 -25.65 -10.83
N SER A 66 -41.76 -24.89 -10.94
CA SER A 66 -40.43 -25.27 -10.47
C SER A 66 -40.27 -24.98 -8.97
N GLY A 67 -40.96 -23.95 -8.46
CA GLY A 67 -40.93 -23.54 -7.06
C GLY A 67 -39.52 -23.26 -6.57
N ASP A 68 -39.22 -23.67 -5.33
CA ASP A 68 -37.89 -23.49 -4.72
C ASP A 68 -36.90 -24.63 -5.05
N LYS A 69 -37.18 -25.46 -6.07
CA LYS A 69 -36.32 -26.60 -6.43
C LYS A 69 -34.96 -26.11 -6.94
N PRO A 70 -33.84 -26.58 -6.36
CA PRO A 70 -32.52 -26.30 -6.91
C PRO A 70 -32.38 -26.87 -8.33
N GLN A 71 -31.75 -26.09 -9.20
CA GLN A 71 -31.40 -26.48 -10.57
C GLN A 71 -29.91 -26.21 -10.79
N LYS A 72 -29.29 -26.98 -11.68
CA LYS A 72 -27.89 -26.77 -12.05
C LYS A 72 -27.69 -25.41 -12.70
N LEU A 73 -26.72 -24.65 -12.19
CA LEU A 73 -26.41 -23.32 -12.70
C LEU A 73 -26.04 -23.34 -14.20
N THR A 74 -25.35 -24.38 -14.67
CA THR A 74 -25.04 -24.52 -16.11
C THR A 74 -26.28 -24.66 -16.99
N GLU A 75 -27.27 -25.44 -16.55
CA GLU A 75 -28.54 -25.63 -17.26
C GLU A 75 -29.35 -24.32 -17.28
N ILE A 76 -29.37 -23.58 -16.17
CA ILE A 76 -30.01 -22.26 -16.07
C ILE A 76 -29.34 -21.29 -17.07
N ILE A 77 -28.02 -21.18 -17.06
CA ILE A 77 -27.29 -20.26 -17.95
C ILE A 77 -27.51 -20.63 -19.41
N ASN A 78 -27.42 -21.91 -19.78
CA ASN A 78 -27.63 -22.34 -21.18
C ASN A 78 -29.08 -22.16 -21.66
N LYS A 79 -30.07 -22.30 -20.76
CA LYS A 79 -31.49 -22.16 -21.11
C LYS A 79 -31.93 -20.70 -21.21
N TYR A 80 -31.56 -19.89 -20.23
CA TYR A 80 -32.05 -18.51 -20.09
C TYR A 80 -31.04 -17.46 -20.58
N HIS A 81 -29.80 -17.88 -20.85
CA HIS A 81 -28.69 -16.99 -21.18
C HIS A 81 -28.52 -15.87 -20.14
N GLU A 82 -28.52 -16.26 -18.86
CA GLU A 82 -28.36 -15.35 -17.73
C GLU A 82 -27.71 -16.10 -16.57
N ASN A 83 -26.72 -15.48 -15.93
CA ASN A 83 -26.14 -16.00 -14.70
C ASN A 83 -26.87 -15.40 -13.50
N VAL A 84 -28.03 -15.98 -13.17
CA VAL A 84 -28.96 -15.47 -12.14
C VAL A 84 -28.33 -15.32 -10.75
N LYS A 85 -27.22 -16.03 -10.47
CA LYS A 85 -26.53 -15.96 -9.18
C LYS A 85 -25.49 -14.85 -9.14
N TYR A 86 -24.63 -14.76 -10.16
CA TYR A 86 -23.44 -13.91 -10.11
C TYR A 86 -23.54 -12.64 -10.93
N LEU A 87 -24.45 -12.59 -11.91
CA LEU A 87 -24.71 -11.43 -12.77
C LEU A 87 -26.22 -11.38 -13.13
N PRO A 88 -27.11 -11.20 -12.14
CA PRO A 88 -28.55 -11.18 -12.36
C PRO A 88 -28.97 -10.02 -13.26
N ASP A 89 -30.08 -10.20 -13.98
CA ASP A 89 -30.71 -9.22 -14.86
C ASP A 89 -29.90 -8.79 -16.10
N ILE A 90 -28.76 -9.42 -16.35
CA ILE A 90 -27.95 -9.20 -17.55
C ILE A 90 -28.11 -10.36 -18.52
N ALA A 91 -28.59 -10.06 -19.72
CA ALA A 91 -28.65 -11.03 -20.81
C ALA A 91 -27.24 -11.32 -21.33
N LEU A 92 -26.89 -12.61 -21.36
CA LEU A 92 -25.68 -13.14 -21.96
C LEU A 92 -25.94 -13.48 -23.44
N PRO A 93 -24.94 -13.33 -24.32
CA PRO A 93 -25.03 -13.79 -25.71
C PRO A 93 -25.33 -15.28 -25.82
N LYS A 94 -26.14 -15.66 -26.82
CA LYS A 94 -26.60 -17.05 -27.00
C LYS A 94 -25.49 -18.03 -27.40
N ASN A 95 -24.39 -17.51 -27.94
CA ASN A 95 -23.20 -18.26 -28.29
C ASN A 95 -22.25 -18.49 -27.09
N ILE A 96 -22.67 -18.18 -25.86
CA ILE A 96 -21.99 -18.64 -24.64
C ILE A 96 -22.53 -20.00 -24.24
N ILE A 97 -21.62 -20.96 -24.07
CA ILE A 97 -21.93 -22.32 -23.64
C ILE A 97 -21.35 -22.52 -22.24
N ALA A 98 -22.23 -22.56 -21.23
CA ALA A 98 -21.87 -22.87 -19.86
C ALA A 98 -21.56 -24.37 -19.72
N ASN A 99 -20.35 -24.68 -19.25
CA ASN A 99 -19.85 -26.05 -19.16
C ASN A 99 -19.38 -26.37 -17.74
N PRO A 100 -19.89 -27.43 -17.09
CA PRO A 100 -19.49 -27.80 -15.72
C PRO A 100 -18.09 -28.42 -15.65
N SER A 101 -17.64 -29.04 -16.75
CA SER A 101 -16.34 -29.69 -16.83
C SER A 101 -15.31 -28.72 -17.38
N VAL A 102 -14.33 -28.35 -16.56
CA VAL A 102 -13.24 -27.47 -16.99
C VAL A 102 -12.44 -28.09 -18.14
N GLU A 103 -12.29 -29.41 -18.14
CA GLU A 103 -11.52 -30.17 -19.14
C GLU A 103 -12.22 -30.16 -20.50
N GLU A 104 -13.53 -30.39 -20.52
CA GLU A 104 -14.32 -30.31 -21.75
C GLU A 104 -14.44 -28.86 -22.25
N ALA A 105 -14.53 -27.89 -21.33
CA ALA A 105 -14.63 -26.48 -21.68
C ALA A 105 -13.38 -25.95 -22.40
N VAL A 106 -12.18 -26.39 -22.02
CA VAL A 106 -10.92 -25.95 -22.65
C VAL A 106 -10.51 -26.78 -23.87
N LYS A 107 -11.23 -27.86 -24.15
CA LYS A 107 -10.87 -28.81 -25.20
C LYS A 107 -10.82 -28.09 -26.55
N ASP A 108 -9.70 -28.24 -27.26
CA ASP A 108 -9.41 -27.61 -28.56
C ASP A 108 -9.38 -26.07 -28.53
N SER A 109 -9.41 -25.44 -27.36
CA SER A 109 -9.35 -23.98 -27.25
C SER A 109 -7.93 -23.46 -27.38
N SER A 110 -7.74 -22.55 -28.33
CA SER A 110 -6.45 -21.89 -28.58
C SER A 110 -6.25 -20.63 -27.72
N ILE A 111 -7.33 -20.04 -27.20
CA ILE A 111 -7.30 -18.88 -26.32
C ILE A 111 -8.03 -19.22 -25.02
N LEU A 112 -7.37 -19.03 -23.88
CA LEU A 112 -7.90 -19.28 -22.54
C LEU A 112 -7.92 -17.97 -21.74
N ILE A 113 -9.08 -17.57 -21.24
CA ILE A 113 -9.23 -16.36 -20.44
C ILE A 113 -9.47 -16.79 -18.99
N PHE A 114 -8.51 -16.54 -18.11
CA PHE A 114 -8.60 -16.97 -16.71
C PHE A 114 -9.24 -15.87 -15.88
N ASN A 115 -10.42 -16.15 -15.32
CA ASN A 115 -11.10 -15.23 -14.42
C ASN A 115 -11.79 -15.95 -13.26
N LEU A 116 -10.98 -16.39 -12.30
CA LEU A 116 -11.42 -17.08 -11.10
C LEU A 116 -10.77 -16.46 -9.86
N PRO A 117 -11.39 -16.61 -8.68
CA PRO A 117 -10.72 -16.27 -7.42
C PRO A 117 -9.37 -17.00 -7.30
N HIS A 118 -8.33 -16.28 -6.86
CA HIS A 118 -6.95 -16.76 -6.92
C HIS A 118 -6.74 -18.09 -6.19
N GLN A 119 -7.45 -18.31 -5.08
CA GLN A 119 -7.42 -19.54 -4.27
C GLN A 119 -7.74 -20.82 -5.06
N PHE A 120 -8.45 -20.72 -6.20
CA PHE A 120 -8.83 -21.89 -7.00
C PHE A 120 -7.86 -22.18 -8.15
N ILE A 121 -7.01 -21.22 -8.55
CA ILE A 121 -6.13 -21.37 -9.72
C ILE A 121 -5.21 -22.58 -9.60
N GLY A 122 -4.67 -22.87 -8.41
CA GLY A 122 -3.76 -24.01 -8.23
C GLY A 122 -4.43 -25.36 -8.49
N ARG A 123 -5.69 -25.51 -8.05
CA ARG A 123 -6.49 -26.71 -8.32
C ARG A 123 -6.82 -26.81 -9.81
N ILE A 124 -7.26 -25.71 -10.41
CA ILE A 124 -7.67 -25.69 -11.82
C ILE A 124 -6.48 -25.90 -12.76
N SER A 125 -5.33 -25.29 -12.48
CA SER A 125 -4.12 -25.49 -13.28
C SER A 125 -3.69 -26.95 -13.29
N LYS A 126 -3.76 -27.65 -12.15
CA LYS A 126 -3.50 -29.10 -12.08
C LYS A 126 -4.49 -29.94 -12.87
N GLN A 127 -5.76 -29.55 -12.91
CA GLN A 127 -6.77 -30.26 -13.70
C GLN A 127 -6.55 -30.09 -15.21
N LEU A 128 -6.03 -28.93 -15.61
CA LEU A 128 -5.78 -28.56 -17.01
C LEU A 128 -4.42 -29.05 -17.54
N GLU A 129 -3.50 -29.45 -16.67
CA GLU A 129 -2.16 -29.93 -17.04
C GLU A 129 -2.25 -31.10 -18.03
N GLY A 130 -1.67 -30.92 -19.22
CA GLY A 130 -1.69 -31.91 -20.30
C GLY A 130 -3.03 -32.05 -21.04
N LYS A 131 -4.04 -31.24 -20.73
CA LYS A 131 -5.40 -31.32 -21.33
C LYS A 131 -5.76 -30.13 -22.22
N ILE A 132 -4.88 -29.14 -22.32
CA ILE A 132 -5.03 -27.98 -23.20
C ILE A 132 -4.24 -28.16 -24.49
N LEU A 133 -4.56 -27.37 -25.53
CA LEU A 133 -3.72 -27.32 -26.72
C LEU A 133 -2.30 -26.84 -26.35
N PRO A 134 -1.24 -27.56 -26.78
CA PRO A 134 0.14 -27.20 -26.40
C PRO A 134 0.62 -25.84 -26.91
N PHE A 135 -0.07 -25.25 -27.89
CA PHE A 135 0.18 -23.92 -28.43
C PHE A 135 -0.86 -22.87 -27.99
N ALA A 136 -1.75 -23.22 -27.05
CA ALA A 136 -2.73 -22.27 -26.54
C ALA A 136 -2.04 -21.04 -25.92
N ARG A 137 -2.78 -19.93 -25.84
CA ARG A 137 -2.35 -18.70 -25.16
C ARG A 137 -3.38 -18.28 -24.14
N GLY A 138 -2.91 -17.69 -23.05
CA GLY A 138 -3.72 -17.25 -21.92
C GLY A 138 -3.83 -15.73 -21.84
N VAL A 139 -4.90 -15.24 -21.21
CA VAL A 139 -4.96 -13.90 -20.62
C VAL A 139 -5.56 -14.04 -19.22
N SER A 140 -4.85 -13.57 -18.21
CA SER A 140 -5.33 -13.54 -16.82
C SER A 140 -6.08 -12.23 -16.54
N CYS A 141 -7.34 -12.33 -16.13
CA CYS A 141 -8.14 -11.21 -15.60
C CYS A 141 -8.07 -11.15 -14.06
N ILE A 142 -7.20 -11.95 -13.45
CA ILE A 142 -7.13 -12.14 -12.01
C ILE A 142 -6.30 -11.02 -11.41
N LYS A 143 -6.93 -10.18 -10.59
CA LYS A 143 -6.25 -9.08 -9.88
C LYS A 143 -5.55 -9.63 -8.63
N GLY A 144 -4.25 -9.37 -8.53
CA GLY A 144 -3.41 -9.78 -7.40
C GLY A 144 -2.04 -10.29 -7.85
N VAL A 145 -1.22 -10.63 -6.88
CA VAL A 145 0.08 -11.27 -7.07
C VAL A 145 0.14 -12.50 -6.16
N ASN A 146 0.85 -13.53 -6.59
CA ASN A 146 1.13 -14.68 -5.74
C ASN A 146 2.43 -14.40 -4.98
N VAL A 147 2.33 -14.25 -3.67
CA VAL A 147 3.43 -13.85 -2.81
C VAL A 147 3.70 -14.93 -1.77
N THR A 148 4.97 -15.29 -1.64
CA THR A 148 5.53 -16.03 -0.52
C THR A 148 6.63 -15.18 0.13
N GLU A 149 7.10 -15.55 1.32
CA GLU A 149 8.24 -14.86 1.94
C GLU A 149 9.45 -14.77 0.99
N SER A 150 9.71 -15.83 0.22
CA SER A 150 10.88 -15.94 -0.65
C SER A 150 10.64 -15.55 -2.10
N GLU A 151 9.40 -15.37 -2.57
CA GLU A 151 9.13 -15.10 -3.99
C GLU A 151 7.81 -14.36 -4.22
N ILE A 152 7.83 -13.37 -5.11
CA ILE A 152 6.64 -12.75 -5.69
C ILE A 152 6.52 -13.14 -7.16
N SER A 153 5.36 -13.58 -7.58
CA SER A 153 5.09 -14.03 -8.95
C SER A 153 3.74 -13.48 -9.43
N LEU A 154 3.65 -13.22 -10.74
CA LEU A 154 2.39 -12.80 -11.34
C LEU A 154 1.49 -14.01 -11.57
N PHE A 155 0.17 -13.87 -11.43
CA PHE A 155 -0.74 -14.97 -11.76
C PHE A 155 -0.67 -15.38 -13.23
N SER A 156 -0.40 -14.44 -14.13
CA SER A 156 -0.15 -14.72 -15.55
C SER A 156 1.03 -15.68 -15.73
N GLU A 157 2.17 -15.38 -15.09
CA GLU A 157 3.36 -16.24 -15.12
C GLU A 157 3.10 -17.59 -14.46
N TRP A 158 2.44 -17.60 -13.30
CA TRP A 158 2.17 -18.84 -12.58
C TRP A 158 1.25 -19.79 -13.35
N ILE A 159 0.22 -19.25 -14.01
CA ILE A 159 -0.64 -20.00 -14.93
C ILE A 159 0.16 -20.49 -16.14
N GLY A 160 0.98 -19.61 -16.73
CA GLY A 160 1.77 -19.94 -17.90
C GLY A 160 2.79 -21.05 -17.65
N GLU A 161 3.52 -20.99 -16.54
CA GLU A 161 4.46 -22.02 -16.11
C GLU A 161 3.76 -23.34 -15.78
N GLY A 162 2.64 -23.28 -15.04
CA GLY A 162 1.89 -24.48 -14.65
C GLY A 162 1.26 -25.23 -15.83
N LEU A 163 0.93 -24.51 -16.90
CA LEU A 163 0.25 -25.09 -18.08
C LEU A 163 1.15 -25.22 -19.31
N GLY A 164 2.37 -24.68 -19.28
CA GLY A 164 3.28 -24.69 -20.43
C GLY A 164 2.84 -23.78 -21.58
N ILE A 165 2.15 -22.67 -21.28
CA ILE A 165 1.65 -21.70 -22.27
C ILE A 165 2.09 -20.28 -21.92
N TYR A 166 2.03 -19.37 -22.89
CA TYR A 166 2.23 -17.95 -22.62
C TYR A 166 0.91 -17.31 -22.18
N CYS A 167 0.95 -16.46 -21.14
CA CYS A 167 -0.23 -15.85 -20.57
C CYS A 167 -0.01 -14.34 -20.37
N GLY A 168 -0.86 -13.52 -20.97
CA GLY A 168 -0.92 -12.07 -20.74
C GLY A 168 -1.76 -11.70 -19.52
N ALA A 169 -2.07 -10.42 -19.36
CA ALA A 169 -2.89 -9.91 -18.26
C ALA A 169 -3.89 -8.83 -18.71
N LEU A 170 -5.04 -8.74 -18.04
CA LEU A 170 -6.05 -7.71 -18.23
C LEU A 170 -6.36 -7.05 -16.89
N SER A 171 -6.19 -5.74 -16.82
CA SER A 171 -6.56 -4.93 -15.65
C SER A 171 -6.97 -3.52 -16.05
N GLY A 172 -7.77 -2.85 -15.22
CA GLY A 172 -8.30 -1.52 -15.51
C GLY A 172 -9.32 -1.04 -14.49
N ALA A 173 -9.79 0.20 -14.64
CA ALA A 173 -10.90 0.78 -13.90
C ALA A 173 -12.24 0.21 -14.39
N ASN A 174 -12.49 -1.08 -14.10
CA ASN A 174 -13.49 -1.88 -14.80
C ASN A 174 -14.46 -2.59 -13.85
N ILE A 175 -15.39 -1.84 -13.24
CA ILE A 175 -16.42 -2.41 -12.38
C ILE A 175 -17.37 -3.29 -13.22
N ALA A 176 -17.40 -4.58 -12.90
CA ALA A 176 -18.10 -5.60 -13.68
C ALA A 176 -19.57 -5.29 -13.99
N ASN A 177 -20.36 -4.91 -12.99
CA ASN A 177 -21.78 -4.57 -13.18
C ASN A 177 -21.99 -3.37 -14.12
N GLU A 178 -21.08 -2.39 -14.12
CA GLU A 178 -21.20 -1.23 -15.00
C GLU A 178 -20.95 -1.61 -16.46
N ILE A 179 -19.96 -2.48 -16.67
CA ILE A 179 -19.58 -2.97 -17.99
C ILE A 179 -20.62 -3.92 -18.55
N ALA A 180 -21.19 -4.77 -17.70
CA ALA A 180 -22.30 -5.65 -18.06
C ALA A 180 -23.55 -4.85 -18.53
N LEU A 181 -23.76 -3.66 -17.94
CA LEU A 181 -24.77 -2.68 -18.34
C LEU A 181 -24.33 -1.78 -19.51
N GLU A 182 -23.19 -2.08 -20.14
CA GLU A 182 -22.64 -1.33 -21.27
C GLU A 182 -22.38 0.15 -20.97
N LYS A 183 -22.13 0.48 -19.71
CA LYS A 183 -21.58 1.80 -19.36
C LYS A 183 -20.16 1.89 -19.86
N TRP A 184 -19.84 3.06 -20.42
CA TRP A 184 -18.52 3.34 -20.96
C TRP A 184 -17.43 3.17 -19.89
N SER A 185 -16.37 2.45 -20.24
CA SER A 185 -15.21 2.20 -19.40
C SER A 185 -13.99 1.83 -20.25
N GLU A 186 -12.83 1.76 -19.60
CA GLU A 186 -11.56 1.45 -20.25
C GLU A 186 -10.81 0.35 -19.51
N THR A 187 -10.04 -0.43 -20.24
CA THR A 187 -9.11 -1.42 -19.68
C THR A 187 -7.80 -1.42 -20.42
N THR A 188 -6.78 -1.93 -19.75
CA THR A 188 -5.49 -2.24 -20.36
C THR A 188 -5.36 -3.75 -20.47
N VAL A 189 -4.96 -4.23 -21.66
CA VAL A 189 -4.60 -5.63 -21.89
C VAL A 189 -3.12 -5.66 -22.23
N ALA A 190 -2.35 -6.35 -21.40
CA ALA A 190 -0.95 -6.62 -21.66
C ALA A 190 -0.76 -7.98 -22.30
N TYR A 191 -0.07 -8.00 -23.43
CA TYR A 191 0.33 -9.22 -24.11
C TYR A 191 1.61 -8.94 -24.89
N ASP A 192 2.72 -9.58 -24.55
CA ASP A 192 3.96 -9.48 -25.33
C ASP A 192 4.13 -10.76 -26.16
N PRO A 193 3.86 -10.73 -27.49
CA PRO A 193 3.88 -11.95 -28.29
C PRO A 193 5.23 -12.66 -28.19
N PRO A 194 5.27 -13.95 -27.80
CA PRO A 194 6.54 -14.64 -27.64
C PRO A 194 7.22 -14.79 -29.01
N VAL A 195 8.56 -14.66 -29.06
CA VAL A 195 9.35 -14.70 -30.30
C VAL A 195 9.11 -15.97 -31.13
N ILE A 196 8.73 -17.07 -30.48
CA ILE A 196 8.37 -18.33 -31.13
C ILE A 196 7.13 -18.21 -32.05
N ASP A 197 6.26 -17.23 -31.79
CA ASP A 197 5.06 -16.93 -32.60
C ASP A 197 5.36 -15.93 -33.72
N SER A 198 6.57 -15.36 -33.77
CA SER A 198 6.99 -14.43 -34.83
C SER A 198 7.19 -15.16 -36.15
N GLN A 199 6.16 -15.17 -36.99
CA GLN A 199 6.27 -15.45 -38.42
C GLN A 199 6.37 -14.12 -39.18
N ALA A 200 7.60 -13.67 -39.44
CA ALA A 200 8.01 -12.45 -40.16
C ALA A 200 7.83 -11.09 -39.42
N ALA A 201 8.75 -10.16 -39.72
CA ALA A 201 8.93 -8.88 -39.04
C ALA A 201 7.74 -7.93 -39.21
N THR A 202 7.25 -7.36 -38.11
CA THR A 202 6.26 -6.28 -38.09
C THR A 202 6.94 -4.94 -38.46
N PRO A 203 6.54 -4.24 -39.53
CA PRO A 203 7.14 -2.96 -39.90
C PRO A 203 6.24 -1.78 -39.47
N THR A 204 5.92 -1.62 -38.19
CA THR A 204 5.30 -0.36 -37.70
C THR A 204 5.43 -0.22 -36.17
N GLY A 205 6.54 0.36 -35.71
CA GLY A 205 6.72 0.82 -34.33
C GLY A 205 8.17 0.71 -33.85
N PRO A 206 8.68 1.60 -32.98
CA PRO A 206 10.06 1.55 -32.53
C PRO A 206 10.24 0.43 -31.51
N SER A 207 10.60 -0.77 -31.98
CA SER A 207 11.15 -1.81 -31.11
C SER A 207 12.55 -1.41 -30.62
N PRO A 208 12.84 -1.38 -29.31
CA PRO A 208 14.20 -1.17 -28.83
C PRO A 208 14.95 -2.51 -28.83
N SER A 209 15.38 -2.94 -30.01
CA SER A 209 16.58 -3.79 -30.18
C SER A 209 16.77 -4.09 -31.67
N SER A 210 17.68 -3.36 -32.31
CA SER A 210 18.28 -3.80 -33.57
C SER A 210 19.21 -4.97 -33.27
N SER A 211 18.69 -6.20 -33.26
CA SER A 211 19.53 -7.38 -33.36
C SER A 211 19.66 -7.77 -34.83
N GLN A 212 20.90 -7.91 -35.29
CA GLN A 212 21.21 -8.46 -36.61
C GLN A 212 20.69 -9.90 -36.64
N ILE A 213 19.65 -10.16 -37.44
CA ILE A 213 19.06 -11.50 -37.57
C ILE A 213 20.09 -12.42 -38.23
N ASN A 214 20.67 -13.32 -37.43
CA ASN A 214 21.40 -14.48 -37.94
C ASN A 214 20.38 -15.50 -38.44
N LEU A 215 20.41 -15.85 -39.72
CA LEU A 215 19.45 -16.73 -40.42
C LEU A 215 19.53 -18.23 -40.03
N THR A 216 20.14 -18.55 -38.90
CA THR A 216 20.40 -19.92 -38.41
C THR A 216 20.08 -20.07 -36.91
N ILE A 217 18.95 -19.52 -36.45
CA ILE A 217 18.43 -19.74 -35.10
C ILE A 217 17.39 -20.87 -35.16
N THR A 218 17.66 -22.00 -34.50
CA THR A 218 16.75 -23.15 -34.43
C THR A 218 15.61 -22.88 -33.42
N ASP A 219 14.48 -23.61 -33.48
CA ASP A 219 13.42 -23.52 -32.46
C ASP A 219 13.94 -23.81 -31.04
N THR A 220 15.04 -24.57 -30.95
CA THR A 220 15.76 -24.87 -29.71
C THR A 220 16.49 -23.64 -29.16
N ASP A 221 17.05 -22.80 -30.04
CA ASP A 221 17.68 -21.53 -29.67
C ASP A 221 16.63 -20.48 -29.25
N LYS A 222 15.47 -20.43 -29.94
CA LYS A 222 14.34 -19.56 -29.55
C LYS A 222 13.72 -19.93 -28.19
N GLN A 223 13.86 -21.18 -27.74
CA GLN A 223 13.40 -21.63 -26.42
C GLN A 223 14.38 -21.29 -25.28
N GLN A 224 15.68 -21.13 -25.56
CA GLN A 224 16.70 -20.85 -24.53
C GLN A 224 16.68 -19.40 -24.01
N ASP A 225 16.14 -18.45 -24.77
CA ASP A 225 16.13 -17.02 -24.45
C ASP A 225 14.82 -16.49 -23.83
N LEU A 226 13.82 -17.35 -23.58
CA LEU A 226 12.57 -16.91 -22.95
C LEU A 226 12.84 -16.53 -21.48
N LYS A 227 12.68 -15.23 -21.18
CA LYS A 227 12.79 -14.66 -19.83
C LYS A 227 11.41 -14.31 -19.28
N ASP A 228 11.22 -14.53 -17.98
CA ASP A 228 10.07 -14.03 -17.23
C ASP A 228 10.18 -12.51 -17.01
N SER A 229 9.16 -11.89 -16.42
CA SER A 229 9.14 -10.43 -16.16
C SER A 229 10.24 -9.94 -15.21
N ARG A 230 10.95 -10.86 -14.56
CA ARG A 230 12.08 -10.61 -13.66
C ARG A 230 13.43 -10.91 -14.32
N GLY A 231 13.43 -11.33 -15.59
CA GLY A 231 14.63 -11.66 -16.36
C GLY A 231 15.17 -13.07 -16.15
N ARG A 232 14.45 -13.95 -15.45
CA ARG A 232 14.84 -15.36 -15.21
C ARG A 232 14.39 -16.24 -16.36
N THR A 233 15.17 -17.28 -16.69
CA THR A 233 14.75 -18.28 -17.67
C THR A 233 13.48 -18.98 -17.21
N THR A 234 12.42 -18.91 -18.02
CA THR A 234 11.12 -19.52 -17.70
C THR A 234 11.22 -21.05 -17.78
N LYS A 235 10.45 -21.74 -16.93
CA LYS A 235 10.30 -23.20 -16.98
C LYS A 235 9.32 -23.65 -18.07
N ALA A 236 8.50 -22.74 -18.61
CA ALA A 236 7.48 -23.04 -19.60
C ALA A 236 8.11 -23.35 -20.96
N ARG A 237 7.78 -24.51 -21.53
CA ARG A 237 8.20 -24.89 -22.89
C ARG A 237 7.10 -24.56 -23.88
N LEU A 238 7.18 -23.36 -24.46
CA LEU A 238 6.20 -22.88 -25.43
C LEU A 238 6.30 -23.64 -26.76
N ARG A 239 5.15 -23.82 -27.41
CA ARG A 239 5.04 -24.25 -28.81
C ARG A 239 4.48 -23.12 -29.67
N ALA A 240 5.03 -22.96 -30.87
CA ALA A 240 4.58 -21.97 -31.84
C ALA A 240 3.09 -22.16 -32.19
N VAL A 241 2.36 -21.07 -32.32
CA VAL A 241 1.03 -21.09 -32.93
C VAL A 241 1.15 -21.55 -34.40
N PRO A 242 0.41 -22.59 -34.85
CA PRO A 242 0.51 -23.06 -36.22
C PRO A 242 0.08 -21.97 -37.22
N SER A 243 0.77 -21.87 -38.37
CA SER A 243 0.47 -20.90 -39.43
C SER A 243 -0.91 -21.04 -40.08
N SER A 244 -1.65 -22.10 -39.74
CA SER A 244 -3.05 -22.26 -40.13
C SER A 244 -4.01 -21.38 -39.31
N TYR A 245 -3.59 -20.85 -38.17
CA TYR A 245 -4.35 -19.91 -37.35
C TYR A 245 -3.89 -18.47 -37.59
N PRO A 246 -4.75 -17.46 -37.35
CA PRO A 246 -4.32 -16.07 -37.24
C PRO A 246 -3.20 -15.89 -36.19
N PRO A 247 -2.32 -14.90 -36.35
CA PRO A 247 -1.30 -14.62 -35.34
C PRO A 247 -1.95 -14.09 -34.06
N LEU A 248 -1.50 -14.56 -32.90
CA LEU A 248 -1.96 -14.06 -31.61
C LEU A 248 -1.13 -12.84 -31.20
N ASP A 249 -1.53 -11.67 -31.69
CA ASP A 249 -0.88 -10.38 -31.46
C ASP A 249 -1.82 -9.34 -30.83
N HIS A 250 -1.34 -8.10 -30.69
CA HIS A 250 -2.14 -7.01 -30.14
C HIS A 250 -3.43 -6.74 -30.94
N SER A 251 -3.41 -6.94 -32.26
CA SER A 251 -4.59 -6.72 -33.08
C SER A 251 -5.67 -7.75 -32.76
N VAL A 252 -5.30 -9.03 -32.69
CA VAL A 252 -6.25 -10.11 -32.39
C VAL A 252 -6.81 -9.99 -30.98
N PHE A 253 -5.98 -9.73 -29.96
CA PHE A 253 -6.48 -9.53 -28.60
C PHE A 253 -7.32 -8.25 -28.47
N LYS A 254 -6.98 -7.18 -29.19
CA LYS A 254 -7.82 -5.98 -29.21
C LYS A 254 -9.18 -6.28 -29.83
N SER A 255 -9.26 -6.99 -30.95
CA SER A 255 -10.53 -7.42 -31.54
C SER A 255 -11.34 -8.33 -30.60
N LEU A 256 -10.67 -9.16 -29.79
CA LEU A 256 -11.34 -10.05 -28.85
C LEU A 256 -11.99 -9.30 -27.67
N PHE A 257 -11.36 -8.25 -27.16
CA PHE A 257 -11.83 -7.56 -25.94
C PHE A 257 -12.49 -6.21 -26.19
N HIS A 258 -12.16 -5.49 -27.26
CA HIS A 258 -12.61 -4.11 -27.45
C HIS A 258 -14.10 -4.04 -27.79
N ARG A 259 -14.83 -3.12 -27.14
CA ARG A 259 -16.22 -2.76 -27.48
C ARG A 259 -16.38 -1.24 -27.44
N PRO A 260 -17.41 -0.66 -28.09
CA PRO A 260 -17.72 0.77 -27.97
C PRO A 260 -17.94 1.26 -26.53
N TYR A 261 -18.34 0.37 -25.62
CA TYR A 261 -18.50 0.65 -24.18
C TYR A 261 -17.32 0.15 -23.32
N PHE A 262 -16.36 -0.57 -23.90
CA PHE A 262 -15.23 -1.16 -23.20
C PHE A 262 -13.95 -0.97 -24.02
N HIS A 263 -13.33 0.19 -23.85
CA HIS A 263 -12.17 0.59 -24.64
C HIS A 263 -10.90 -0.10 -24.14
N VAL A 264 -10.31 -0.91 -25.02
CA VAL A 264 -9.06 -1.63 -24.75
C VAL A 264 -7.85 -0.87 -25.31
N ARG A 265 -6.88 -0.57 -24.43
CA ARG A 265 -5.51 -0.20 -24.80
C ARG A 265 -4.60 -1.42 -24.65
N MET A 266 -3.85 -1.73 -25.70
CA MET A 266 -2.88 -2.84 -25.71
C MET A 266 -1.51 -2.33 -25.28
N VAL A 267 -0.82 -3.09 -24.44
CA VAL A 267 0.58 -2.85 -24.05
C VAL A 267 1.36 -4.17 -24.03
N SER A 268 2.68 -4.12 -24.02
CA SER A 268 3.51 -5.32 -23.84
C SER A 268 3.89 -5.58 -22.37
N ASP A 269 3.70 -4.60 -21.48
CA ASP A 269 4.11 -4.68 -20.08
C ASP A 269 3.10 -5.47 -19.21
N VAL A 270 3.23 -6.81 -19.24
CA VAL A 270 2.40 -7.75 -18.46
C VAL A 270 2.56 -7.55 -16.95
N ALA A 271 3.78 -7.24 -16.50
CA ALA A 271 4.06 -7.02 -15.09
C ALA A 271 3.42 -5.73 -14.58
N GLY A 272 3.58 -4.62 -15.29
CA GLY A 272 2.97 -3.33 -14.94
C GLY A 272 1.45 -3.42 -14.85
N VAL A 273 0.79 -4.06 -15.82
CA VAL A 273 -0.68 -4.24 -15.80
C VAL A 273 -1.13 -5.10 -14.61
N SER A 274 -0.39 -6.17 -14.31
CA SER A 274 -0.70 -7.09 -13.22
C SER A 274 -0.50 -6.45 -11.84
N LEU A 275 0.63 -5.76 -11.65
CA LEU A 275 0.98 -5.05 -10.42
C LEU A 275 0.06 -3.86 -10.17
N GLY A 276 -0.29 -3.11 -11.22
CA GLY A 276 -1.25 -2.01 -11.16
C GLY A 276 -2.56 -2.44 -10.51
N GLY A 277 -3.15 -3.55 -10.97
CA GLY A 277 -4.39 -4.11 -10.41
C GLY A 277 -4.27 -4.68 -8.99
N ALA A 278 -3.08 -5.13 -8.60
CA ALA A 278 -2.83 -5.73 -7.28
C ALA A 278 -2.58 -4.66 -6.20
N LEU A 279 -1.55 -3.83 -6.39
CA LEU A 279 -1.03 -2.91 -5.37
C LEU A 279 -1.98 -1.75 -5.08
N LYS A 280 -2.78 -1.32 -6.06
CA LYS A 280 -3.80 -0.26 -5.88
C LYS A 280 -4.79 -0.54 -4.76
N ASN A 281 -5.05 -1.82 -4.44
CA ASN A 281 -5.95 -2.19 -3.36
C ASN A 281 -5.39 -1.80 -1.97
N ILE A 282 -4.07 -1.80 -1.81
CA ILE A 282 -3.40 -1.34 -0.57
C ILE A 282 -3.59 0.16 -0.43
N VAL A 283 -3.37 0.92 -1.50
CA VAL A 283 -3.56 2.38 -1.53
C VAL A 283 -5.03 2.74 -1.29
N ALA A 284 -5.98 1.95 -1.82
CA ALA A 284 -7.40 2.15 -1.59
C ALA A 284 -7.80 1.98 -0.11
N LEU A 285 -7.17 1.06 0.64
CA LEU A 285 -7.35 0.96 2.09
C LEU A 285 -6.88 2.25 2.79
N ALA A 286 -5.67 2.73 2.44
CA ALA A 286 -5.13 3.96 3.01
C ALA A 286 -6.01 5.18 2.70
N ALA A 287 -6.49 5.32 1.47
CA ALA A 287 -7.44 6.37 1.09
C ALA A 287 -8.75 6.28 1.90
N GLY A 288 -9.27 5.07 2.13
CA GLY A 288 -10.47 4.86 2.95
C GLY A 288 -10.25 5.25 4.41
N PHE A 289 -9.09 4.92 4.98
CA PHE A 289 -8.71 5.33 6.33
C PHE A 289 -8.59 6.84 6.50
N VAL A 290 -8.09 7.55 5.49
CA VAL A 290 -8.01 9.01 5.46
C VAL A 290 -9.41 9.63 5.41
N GLU A 291 -10.28 9.11 4.55
CA GLU A 291 -11.64 9.62 4.41
C GLU A 291 -12.48 9.35 5.64
N GLY A 292 -12.43 8.14 6.19
CA GLY A 292 -13.20 7.79 7.40
C GLY A 292 -12.73 8.53 8.65
N ARG A 293 -11.53 9.14 8.62
CA ARG A 293 -11.02 10.05 9.67
C ARG A 293 -11.35 11.52 9.40
N GLY A 294 -11.97 11.85 8.27
CA GLY A 294 -12.38 13.21 7.93
C GLY A 294 -11.24 14.15 7.53
N TRP A 295 -10.08 13.64 7.09
CA TRP A 295 -8.91 14.47 6.74
C TRP A 295 -9.03 15.22 5.40
N GLY A 296 -10.14 15.02 4.68
CA GLY A 296 -10.47 15.73 3.45
C GLY A 296 -9.74 15.23 2.19
N ASP A 297 -10.13 15.80 1.04
CA ASP A 297 -9.68 15.34 -0.27
C ASP A 297 -8.19 15.60 -0.54
N ASN A 298 -7.60 16.63 0.08
CA ASN A 298 -6.16 16.92 -0.06
C ASN A 298 -5.29 15.80 0.53
N ALA A 299 -5.62 15.31 1.73
CA ALA A 299 -4.92 14.20 2.36
C ALA A 299 -5.12 12.90 1.55
N LYS A 300 -6.34 12.67 1.04
CA LYS A 300 -6.66 11.52 0.20
C LYS A 300 -5.84 11.54 -1.09
N ALA A 301 -5.77 12.70 -1.76
CA ALA A 301 -4.96 12.90 -2.95
C ALA A 301 -3.45 12.70 -2.68
N ALA A 302 -2.94 13.15 -1.53
CA ALA A 302 -1.56 12.91 -1.13
C ALA A 302 -1.26 11.42 -0.96
N VAL A 303 -2.14 10.67 -0.30
CA VAL A 303 -2.01 9.20 -0.16
C VAL A 303 -2.07 8.50 -1.52
N MET A 304 -2.98 8.91 -2.40
CA MET A 304 -3.07 8.34 -3.76
C MET A 304 -1.78 8.60 -4.56
N ARG A 305 -1.23 9.82 -4.47
CA ARG A 305 0.02 10.18 -5.15
C ARG A 305 1.22 9.41 -4.59
N VAL A 306 1.37 9.31 -3.26
CA VAL A 306 2.45 8.53 -2.64
C VAL A 306 2.32 7.05 -3.00
N GLY A 307 1.10 6.50 -2.90
CA GLY A 307 0.83 5.11 -3.27
C GLY A 307 1.14 4.81 -4.75
N LEU A 308 0.82 5.72 -5.67
CA LEU A 308 1.18 5.56 -7.09
C LEU A 308 2.70 5.51 -7.30
N LEU A 309 3.46 6.34 -6.58
CA LEU A 309 4.92 6.34 -6.65
C LEU A 309 5.51 5.04 -6.07
N GLU A 310 4.99 4.57 -4.94
CA GLU A 310 5.38 3.28 -4.35
C GLU A 310 5.05 2.11 -5.29
N MET A 311 3.91 2.14 -6.00
CA MET A 311 3.57 1.13 -7.02
C MET A 311 4.58 1.09 -8.17
N VAL A 312 5.01 2.26 -8.67
CA VAL A 312 6.03 2.36 -9.73
C VAL A 312 7.37 1.84 -9.25
N GLU A 313 7.79 2.24 -8.05
CA GLU A 313 9.06 1.81 -7.46
C GLU A 313 9.08 0.29 -7.25
N PHE A 314 7.99 -0.27 -6.71
CA PHE A 314 7.84 -1.72 -6.52
C PHE A 314 7.96 -2.48 -7.84
N GLY A 315 7.29 -2.01 -8.90
CA GLY A 315 7.38 -2.62 -10.22
C GLY A 315 8.79 -2.55 -10.80
N LYS A 316 9.48 -1.41 -10.69
CA LYS A 316 10.86 -1.28 -11.17
C LYS A 316 11.84 -2.16 -10.41
N GLU A 317 11.68 -2.20 -9.09
CA GLU A 317 12.61 -2.91 -8.22
C GLU A 317 12.52 -4.43 -8.42
N PHE A 318 11.30 -4.97 -8.42
CA PHE A 318 11.11 -6.41 -8.42
C PHE A 318 10.84 -7.00 -9.81
N PHE A 319 10.48 -6.17 -10.79
CA PHE A 319 10.09 -6.58 -12.14
C PHE A 319 10.68 -5.66 -13.23
N GLY A 320 11.80 -4.98 -12.94
CA GLY A 320 12.40 -3.95 -13.79
C GLY A 320 12.88 -4.42 -15.17
N HIS A 321 12.83 -5.72 -15.48
CA HIS A 321 13.12 -6.21 -16.83
C HIS A 321 12.02 -5.87 -17.83
N SER A 322 10.75 -5.94 -17.42
CA SER A 322 9.60 -5.68 -18.30
C SER A 322 8.77 -4.45 -17.91
N VAL A 323 8.89 -3.99 -16.67
CA VAL A 323 8.03 -2.91 -16.15
C VAL A 323 8.40 -1.54 -16.71
N HIS A 324 7.40 -0.81 -17.20
CA HIS A 324 7.51 0.57 -17.64
C HIS A 324 6.72 1.52 -16.73
N THR A 325 7.29 2.67 -16.37
CA THR A 325 6.58 3.69 -15.56
C THR A 325 5.29 4.15 -16.20
N ALA A 326 5.29 4.32 -17.53
CA ALA A 326 4.11 4.74 -18.30
C ALA A 326 2.90 3.82 -18.06
N THR A 327 3.12 2.52 -17.82
CA THR A 327 2.04 1.56 -17.53
C THR A 327 1.28 1.91 -16.25
N PHE A 328 1.91 2.57 -15.27
CA PHE A 328 1.23 3.01 -14.06
C PHE A 328 0.59 4.38 -14.21
N THR A 329 1.17 5.27 -15.03
CA THR A 329 0.79 6.69 -15.08
C THR A 329 -0.12 7.06 -16.24
N GLU A 330 -0.11 6.29 -17.33
CA GLU A 330 -0.85 6.58 -18.57
C GLU A 330 -1.95 5.57 -18.87
N GLU A 331 -1.90 4.38 -18.26
CA GLU A 331 -2.80 3.28 -18.59
C GLU A 331 -3.91 3.10 -17.54
N SER A 332 -5.05 2.54 -17.97
CA SER A 332 -6.21 2.31 -17.10
C SER A 332 -5.89 1.39 -15.91
N CYS A 333 -5.00 0.41 -16.09
CA CYS A 333 -4.57 -0.51 -15.02
C CYS A 333 -3.84 0.16 -13.85
N GLY A 334 -3.27 1.36 -14.08
CA GLY A 334 -2.51 2.11 -13.09
C GLY A 334 -3.36 3.21 -12.45
N VAL A 335 -3.16 4.44 -12.91
CA VAL A 335 -3.74 5.65 -12.32
C VAL A 335 -5.28 5.62 -12.31
N ALA A 336 -5.94 5.14 -13.37
CA ALA A 336 -7.40 5.13 -13.42
C ALA A 336 -7.99 4.12 -12.42
N ASP A 337 -7.52 2.87 -12.42
CA ASP A 337 -8.00 1.85 -11.47
C ASP A 337 -7.70 2.26 -10.02
N LEU A 338 -6.56 2.93 -9.79
CA LEU A 338 -6.22 3.51 -8.50
C LEU A 338 -7.25 4.56 -8.06
N ILE A 339 -7.55 5.54 -8.92
CA ILE A 339 -8.53 6.61 -8.63
C ILE A 339 -9.90 6.01 -8.31
N THR A 340 -10.45 5.19 -9.21
CA THR A 340 -11.78 4.59 -9.03
C THR A 340 -11.83 3.74 -7.75
N SER A 341 -10.76 3.02 -7.44
CA SER A 341 -10.68 2.20 -6.23
C SER A 341 -10.63 3.03 -4.95
N CYS A 342 -9.91 4.16 -4.97
CA CYS A 342 -9.81 5.09 -3.85
C CYS A 342 -11.06 5.98 -3.66
N SER A 343 -12.01 5.97 -4.60
CA SER A 343 -13.27 6.71 -4.47
C SER A 343 -14.48 5.82 -4.19
N GLY A 344 -14.51 4.59 -4.70
CA GLY A 344 -15.70 3.74 -4.63
C GLY A 344 -15.45 2.25 -4.41
N GLY A 345 -14.19 1.83 -4.33
CA GLY A 345 -13.81 0.43 -4.19
C GLY A 345 -14.25 -0.17 -2.84
N ARG A 346 -14.41 -1.51 -2.81
CA ARG A 346 -14.74 -2.24 -1.58
C ARG A 346 -13.67 -2.04 -0.49
N ASN A 347 -12.39 -2.11 -0.84
CA ASN A 347 -11.28 -1.84 0.08
C ASN A 347 -11.41 -0.45 0.72
N PHE A 348 -11.62 0.58 -0.09
CA PHE A 348 -11.86 1.95 0.38
C PHE A 348 -13.09 2.05 1.28
N LYS A 349 -14.24 1.52 0.87
CA LYS A 349 -15.49 1.58 1.67
C LYS A 349 -15.33 0.89 3.01
N CYS A 350 -14.70 -0.29 3.04
CA CYS A 350 -14.50 -1.04 4.27
C CYS A 350 -13.49 -0.35 5.19
N ALA A 351 -12.39 0.20 4.66
CA ALA A 351 -11.44 0.97 5.46
C ALA A 351 -12.05 2.27 6.00
N ARG A 352 -12.87 2.95 5.20
CA ARG A 352 -13.64 4.13 5.63
C ARG A 352 -14.59 3.78 6.77
N MET A 353 -15.42 2.75 6.62
CA MET A 353 -16.32 2.29 7.67
C MET A 353 -15.56 1.81 8.92
N ALA A 354 -14.42 1.15 8.75
CA ALA A 354 -13.58 0.71 9.87
C ALA A 354 -13.05 1.90 10.68
N ALA A 355 -12.59 2.95 9.98
CA ALA A 355 -12.18 4.20 10.62
C ALA A 355 -13.35 4.94 11.29
N GLU A 356 -14.49 5.07 10.61
CA GLU A 356 -15.69 5.75 11.13
C GLU A 356 -16.29 5.06 12.36
N ARG A 357 -16.27 3.72 12.36
CA ARG A 357 -16.86 2.89 13.42
C ARG A 357 -15.83 2.50 14.50
N ASN A 358 -14.55 2.86 14.31
CA ASN A 358 -13.44 2.50 15.20
C ASN A 358 -13.32 0.98 15.44
N VAL A 359 -13.49 0.18 14.38
CA VAL A 359 -13.40 -1.29 14.38
C VAL A 359 -12.35 -1.77 13.37
N SER A 360 -11.99 -3.05 13.41
CA SER A 360 -11.05 -3.60 12.43
C SER A 360 -11.68 -3.73 11.03
N VAL A 361 -10.87 -3.64 9.98
CA VAL A 361 -11.32 -3.91 8.60
C VAL A 361 -11.87 -5.34 8.45
N ALA A 362 -11.33 -6.30 9.22
CA ALA A 362 -11.81 -7.68 9.26
C ALA A 362 -13.21 -7.82 9.87
N GLU A 363 -13.57 -6.99 10.85
CA GLU A 363 -14.93 -6.95 11.39
C GLU A 363 -15.92 -6.34 10.39
N VAL A 364 -15.51 -5.28 9.69
CA VAL A 364 -16.31 -4.69 8.61
C VAL A 364 -16.50 -5.68 7.46
N GLU A 365 -15.46 -6.43 7.09
CA GLU A 365 -15.55 -7.49 6.08
C GLU A 365 -16.61 -8.54 6.45
N LYS A 366 -16.61 -9.01 7.70
CA LYS A 366 -17.60 -10.01 8.17
C LYS A 366 -19.03 -9.48 8.18
N THR A 367 -19.21 -8.19 8.47
CA THR A 367 -20.55 -7.60 8.68
C THR A 367 -21.14 -6.98 7.41
N GLU A 368 -20.32 -6.44 6.51
CA GLU A 368 -20.77 -5.64 5.37
C GLU A 368 -20.61 -6.32 4.01
N LEU A 369 -19.79 -7.37 3.90
CA LEU A 369 -19.47 -7.98 2.60
C LEU A 369 -20.18 -9.29 2.30
N ASN A 370 -21.12 -9.74 3.16
CA ASN A 370 -21.98 -10.91 2.92
C ASN A 370 -21.20 -12.15 2.43
N GLY A 371 -20.04 -12.41 3.02
CA GLY A 371 -19.17 -13.54 2.68
C GLY A 371 -18.18 -13.29 1.53
N GLN A 372 -18.15 -12.10 0.91
CA GLN A 372 -17.10 -11.71 -0.02
C GLN A 372 -15.83 -11.28 0.71
N MET A 373 -14.66 -11.67 0.19
CA MET A 373 -13.37 -11.32 0.78
C MET A 373 -12.74 -10.05 0.20
N LEU A 374 -12.10 -9.26 1.05
CA LEU A 374 -11.24 -8.13 0.71
C LEU A 374 -9.87 -8.62 0.27
N GLN A 375 -9.50 -8.29 -0.96
CA GLN A 375 -8.16 -8.61 -1.48
C GLN A 375 -7.08 -7.64 -0.95
N GLY A 376 -7.44 -6.41 -0.56
CA GLY A 376 -6.46 -5.40 -0.17
C GLY A 376 -5.71 -5.72 1.12
N THR A 377 -6.39 -6.30 2.12
CA THR A 377 -5.80 -6.64 3.42
C THR A 377 -4.83 -7.83 3.29
N SER A 378 -5.18 -8.85 2.52
CA SER A 378 -4.28 -9.97 2.22
C SER A 378 -3.08 -9.52 1.40
N THR A 379 -3.31 -8.74 0.34
CA THR A 379 -2.23 -8.20 -0.51
C THR A 379 -1.26 -7.34 0.30
N ALA A 380 -1.76 -6.48 1.19
CA ALA A 380 -0.92 -5.66 2.06
C ALA A 380 -0.02 -6.51 2.98
N LYS A 381 -0.59 -7.54 3.61
CA LYS A 381 0.15 -8.47 4.47
C LYS A 381 1.21 -9.25 3.71
N GLU A 382 0.84 -9.75 2.54
CA GLU A 382 1.71 -10.53 1.65
C GLU A 382 2.88 -9.70 1.14
N VAL A 383 2.61 -8.52 0.59
CA VAL A 383 3.63 -7.58 0.11
C VAL A 383 4.54 -7.15 1.25
N ASN A 384 4.00 -6.84 2.43
CA ASN A 384 4.83 -6.50 3.59
C ASN A 384 5.74 -7.66 4.00
N SER A 385 5.22 -8.90 4.06
CA SER A 385 6.02 -10.08 4.39
C SER A 385 7.15 -10.32 3.38
N PHE A 386 6.87 -10.12 2.09
CA PHE A 386 7.84 -10.22 1.01
C PHE A 386 8.94 -9.15 1.06
N LEU A 387 8.56 -7.90 1.36
CA LEU A 387 9.47 -6.77 1.54
C LEU A 387 10.36 -6.97 2.76
N LYS A 388 9.77 -7.45 3.87
CA LYS A 388 10.46 -7.76 5.12
C LYS A 388 11.52 -8.84 4.96
N ALA A 389 11.19 -9.92 4.24
CA ALA A 389 12.15 -10.98 3.93
C ALA A 389 13.37 -10.49 3.10
N ARG A 390 13.31 -9.27 2.54
CA ARG A 390 14.35 -8.68 1.69
C ARG A 390 15.01 -7.44 2.30
N GLY A 391 14.58 -6.99 3.48
CA GLY A 391 15.03 -5.71 4.06
C GLY A 391 14.79 -4.53 3.12
N ARG A 392 13.62 -4.55 2.43
CA ARG A 392 13.20 -3.50 1.47
C ARG A 392 11.94 -2.77 1.91
N GLU A 393 11.43 -3.06 3.10
CA GLU A 393 10.27 -2.40 3.68
C GLU A 393 10.50 -0.89 3.88
N ASP A 394 11.75 -0.43 3.95
CA ASP A 394 12.17 0.98 3.85
C ASP A 394 11.72 1.78 2.66
N ALA A 395 11.71 1.17 1.48
CA ALA A 395 11.37 1.88 0.27
C ALA A 395 9.86 2.18 0.18
N TYR A 396 9.05 1.67 1.13
CA TYR A 396 7.59 1.72 1.11
C TYR A 396 7.02 2.21 2.48
N PRO A 397 7.26 3.50 2.85
CA PRO A 397 7.06 4.04 4.20
C PRO A 397 5.61 4.27 4.65
N LEU A 398 4.61 4.12 3.78
CA LEU A 398 3.19 4.15 4.18
C LEU A 398 2.85 3.09 5.28
N PHE A 399 3.80 2.23 5.68
CA PHE A 399 3.61 1.06 6.54
C PHE A 399 4.36 1.02 7.91
N LYS A 400 4.89 2.11 8.51
CA LYS A 400 5.83 2.02 9.69
C LYS A 400 5.49 2.80 10.98
N ALA A 401 6.14 2.43 12.11
CA ALA A 401 6.04 3.03 13.46
C ALA A 401 7.23 3.96 13.82
N VAL A 402 7.05 4.89 14.78
CA VAL A 402 8.05 5.95 15.10
C VAL A 402 8.83 5.68 16.41
N LEU A 403 10.15 5.87 16.41
CA LEU A 403 11.02 5.80 17.61
C LEU A 403 11.76 7.14 17.83
N VAL A 404 11.51 7.81 18.94
CA VAL A 404 12.30 8.98 19.38
C VAL A 404 13.32 8.56 20.44
N ILE A 405 14.61 8.61 20.13
CA ILE A 405 15.66 8.10 21.03
C ILE A 405 16.88 9.01 21.08
N GLY A 406 17.42 9.23 22.27
CA GLY A 406 18.63 10.05 22.42
C GLY A 406 18.90 10.51 23.85
N PRO A 407 19.95 11.32 24.05
CA PRO A 407 20.33 11.84 25.35
C PRO A 407 19.24 12.67 26.02
N CYS A 408 19.28 12.66 27.36
CA CYS A 408 18.39 13.46 28.21
C CYS A 408 18.50 14.96 27.91
N SER A 409 19.72 15.42 27.62
CA SER A 409 20.05 16.73 27.06
C SER A 409 21.47 16.69 26.50
N ILE A 410 21.72 17.43 25.43
CA ILE A 410 23.05 17.58 24.85
C ILE A 410 23.80 18.69 25.59
N HIS A 411 24.98 18.37 26.11
CA HIS A 411 25.91 19.30 26.75
C HIS A 411 27.30 19.31 26.09
N ASP A 412 27.65 18.23 25.38
CA ASP A 412 28.91 18.05 24.67
C ASP A 412 28.62 17.79 23.17
N PRO A 413 28.83 18.78 22.28
CA PRO A 413 28.56 18.62 20.85
C PRO A 413 29.37 17.51 20.16
N PRO A 414 30.70 17.36 20.39
CA PRO A 414 31.45 16.19 19.95
C PRO A 414 30.81 14.84 20.33
N ALA A 415 30.40 14.66 21.59
CA ALA A 415 29.74 13.42 22.01
C ALA A 415 28.36 13.22 21.35
N ALA A 416 27.62 14.31 21.08
CA ALA A 416 26.37 14.23 20.33
C ALA A 416 26.58 13.78 18.88
N LEU A 417 27.66 14.21 18.22
CA LEU A 417 28.03 13.75 16.88
C LEU A 417 28.43 12.27 16.89
N GLU A 418 29.19 11.82 17.89
CA GLU A 418 29.54 10.40 18.04
C GLU A 418 28.27 9.55 18.28
N TYR A 419 27.36 10.02 19.14
CA TYR A 419 26.08 9.35 19.37
C TYR A 419 25.27 9.28 18.06
N CYS A 420 25.24 10.37 17.30
CA CYS A 420 24.58 10.42 15.99
C CYS A 420 25.20 9.41 15.01
N ASP A 421 26.52 9.31 14.93
CA ASP A 421 27.19 8.34 14.05
C ASP A 421 26.81 6.89 14.39
N ASN A 422 26.63 6.58 15.68
CA ASN A 422 26.12 5.29 16.11
C ASN A 422 24.64 5.12 15.81
N LEU A 423 23.84 6.17 16.05
CA LEU A 423 22.40 6.13 15.81
C LEU A 423 22.06 6.10 14.31
N VAL A 424 22.86 6.70 13.43
CA VAL A 424 22.72 6.61 11.97
C VAL A 424 22.94 5.16 11.53
N LYS A 425 23.92 4.45 12.09
CA LYS A 425 24.09 3.00 11.81
C LYS A 425 22.88 2.20 12.27
N LEU A 426 22.30 2.52 13.42
CA LEU A 426 21.10 1.83 13.93
C LEU A 426 19.83 2.23 13.15
N LYS A 427 19.70 3.49 12.77
CA LYS A 427 18.69 3.99 11.85
C LYS A 427 18.78 3.24 10.54
N GLU A 428 19.97 3.06 9.98
CA GLU A 428 20.16 2.30 8.75
C GLU A 428 19.95 0.79 8.95
N LYS A 429 20.20 0.25 10.15
CA LYS A 429 19.96 -1.15 10.48
C LYS A 429 18.47 -1.48 10.71
N TYR A 430 17.72 -0.56 11.31
CA TYR A 430 16.34 -0.77 11.78
C TYR A 430 15.32 0.15 11.11
N LYS A 431 15.73 0.91 10.10
CA LYS A 431 14.85 1.74 9.26
C LYS A 431 13.63 0.94 8.82
N ASP A 432 13.84 -0.36 8.60
CA ASP A 432 12.86 -1.34 8.16
C ASP A 432 11.63 -1.46 9.10
N ASP A 433 11.86 -1.45 10.41
CA ASP A 433 10.77 -1.54 11.40
C ASP A 433 10.45 -0.19 12.07
N LEU A 434 11.37 0.79 12.05
CA LEU A 434 11.31 2.00 12.87
C LEU A 434 11.71 3.27 12.11
N LEU A 435 10.86 4.31 12.18
CA LEU A 435 11.27 5.67 11.88
C LEU A 435 12.02 6.26 13.09
N ILE A 436 13.35 6.16 13.07
CA ILE A 436 14.22 6.65 14.15
C ILE A 436 14.46 8.16 14.03
N VAL A 437 14.10 8.90 15.09
CA VAL A 437 14.33 10.33 15.26
C VAL A 437 15.23 10.56 16.48
N MET A 438 16.34 11.27 16.28
CA MET A 438 17.29 11.54 17.35
C MET A 438 16.73 12.61 18.29
N ARG A 439 16.59 12.25 19.55
CA ARG A 439 16.26 13.20 20.61
C ARG A 439 17.47 14.08 20.92
N SER A 440 17.32 15.39 20.70
CA SER A 440 18.41 16.37 20.70
C SER A 440 18.08 17.60 21.55
N TYR A 441 17.77 17.39 22.83
CA TYR A 441 17.29 18.47 23.69
C TYR A 441 18.47 19.36 24.11
N LEU A 442 18.42 20.64 23.75
CA LEU A 442 19.49 21.61 24.04
C LEU A 442 19.33 22.30 25.39
N GLU A 443 18.13 22.23 25.96
CA GLU A 443 17.74 22.95 27.16
C GLU A 443 17.23 22.00 28.23
N LYS A 444 17.24 22.47 29.48
CA LYS A 444 16.75 21.69 30.61
C LYS A 444 15.80 22.50 31.50
N PRO A 445 14.56 22.03 31.73
CA PRO A 445 13.68 22.65 32.70
C PRO A 445 14.25 22.45 34.12
N ARG A 446 14.56 23.54 34.82
CA ARG A 446 15.06 23.54 36.21
C ARG A 446 14.08 24.20 37.15
N THR A 447 13.81 23.53 38.27
CA THR A 447 13.00 24.05 39.39
C THR A 447 13.86 24.55 40.55
N THR A 448 15.16 24.26 40.51
CA THR A 448 16.20 24.69 41.47
C THR A 448 17.42 25.22 40.71
N VAL A 449 18.44 25.74 41.40
CA VAL A 449 19.69 26.19 40.75
C VAL A 449 20.39 25.00 40.06
N GLY A 450 20.76 25.15 38.79
CA GLY A 450 21.47 24.13 38.01
C GLY A 450 21.66 24.53 36.54
N TRP A 451 22.49 23.78 35.81
CA TRP A 451 22.80 24.05 34.40
C TRP A 451 21.53 24.06 33.54
N LYS A 452 21.32 25.15 32.79
CA LYS A 452 20.07 25.45 32.05
C LYS A 452 20.02 24.89 30.63
N GLY A 453 21.15 24.47 30.07
CA GLY A 453 21.24 24.00 28.69
C GLY A 453 22.43 24.55 27.94
N LEU A 454 22.75 23.92 26.81
CA LEU A 454 23.88 24.27 25.94
C LEU A 454 23.71 25.68 25.36
N ILE A 455 22.48 26.08 25.05
CA ILE A 455 22.18 27.45 24.59
C ILE A 455 22.55 28.47 25.68
N ASN A 456 22.19 28.18 26.93
CA ASN A 456 22.31 29.14 28.02
C ASN A 456 23.72 29.22 28.58
N ASP A 457 24.42 28.10 28.71
CA ASP A 457 25.75 28.02 29.30
C ASP A 457 26.63 26.99 28.55
N PRO A 458 27.15 27.36 27.37
CA PRO A 458 27.83 26.41 26.47
C PRO A 458 29.18 25.92 26.98
N ASP A 459 29.80 26.66 27.90
CA ASP A 459 31.11 26.33 28.48
C ASP A 459 30.98 25.61 29.83
N ILE A 460 29.75 25.42 30.35
CA ILE A 460 29.43 24.79 31.65
C ILE A 460 30.22 25.45 32.80
N ASP A 461 30.49 26.75 32.68
CA ASP A 461 31.29 27.55 33.62
C ASP A 461 30.47 28.69 34.26
N ASN A 462 29.15 28.75 34.01
CA ASN A 462 28.25 29.83 34.37
C ASN A 462 28.62 31.19 33.74
N SER A 463 29.36 31.22 32.63
CA SER A 463 29.64 32.46 31.90
C SER A 463 28.44 32.97 31.10
N PHE A 464 27.42 32.12 30.91
CA PHE A 464 26.18 32.44 30.22
C PHE A 464 26.35 33.10 28.84
N LYS A 465 27.32 32.63 28.06
CA LYS A 465 27.60 33.14 26.70
C LYS A 465 26.53 32.67 25.70
N ILE A 466 25.30 33.15 25.85
CA ILE A 466 24.11 32.70 25.09
C ILE A 466 24.31 32.83 23.57
N ASN A 467 24.94 33.92 23.11
CA ASN A 467 25.26 34.12 21.70
C ASN A 467 26.22 33.06 21.13
N LYS A 468 27.13 32.54 21.95
CA LYS A 468 27.98 31.40 21.60
C LYS A 468 27.15 30.12 21.63
N GLY A 469 26.32 29.93 22.64
CA GLY A 469 25.43 28.79 22.78
C GLY A 469 24.50 28.61 21.58
N LEU A 470 23.77 29.67 21.16
CA LEU A 470 22.90 29.64 19.98
C LEU A 470 23.64 29.23 18.70
N ARG A 471 24.82 29.80 18.44
CA ARG A 471 25.64 29.43 17.26
C ARG A 471 26.10 27.99 17.34
N THR A 472 26.56 27.56 18.50
CA THR A 472 27.03 26.18 18.74
C THR A 472 25.89 25.18 18.57
N SER A 473 24.72 25.47 19.13
CA SER A 473 23.53 24.63 19.02
C SER A 473 22.99 24.55 17.59
N ARG A 474 22.92 25.68 16.87
CA ARG A 474 22.48 25.68 15.46
C ARG A 474 23.47 24.91 14.58
N GLN A 475 24.77 25.14 14.75
CA GLN A 475 25.79 24.41 14.01
C GLN A 475 25.66 22.91 14.27
N LEU A 476 25.53 22.49 15.53
CA LEU A 476 25.32 21.09 15.87
C LEU A 476 24.08 20.50 15.19
N PHE A 477 22.94 21.19 15.18
CA PHE A 477 21.74 20.69 14.49
C PHE A 477 21.95 20.59 12.98
N VAL A 478 22.65 21.54 12.35
CA VAL A 478 23.05 21.44 10.94
C VAL A 478 23.91 20.19 10.74
N ASP A 479 24.96 20.01 11.53
CA ASP A 479 25.88 18.87 11.40
C ASP A 479 25.15 17.52 11.58
N LEU A 480 24.20 17.43 12.51
CA LEU A 480 23.38 16.24 12.74
C LEU A 480 22.42 15.97 11.58
N THR A 481 21.75 16.99 11.07
CA THR A 481 20.82 16.86 9.94
C THR A 481 21.54 16.59 8.61
N GLU A 482 22.74 17.13 8.39
CA GLU A 482 23.61 16.83 7.24
C GLU A 482 24.02 15.35 7.21
N LYS A 483 24.17 14.71 8.37
CA LYS A 483 24.35 13.25 8.49
C LYS A 483 23.07 12.46 8.19
N GLY A 484 21.98 13.12 7.81
CA GLY A 484 20.69 12.53 7.49
C GLY A 484 19.86 12.15 8.72
N MET A 485 20.20 12.63 9.91
CA MET A 485 19.47 12.30 11.14
C MET A 485 18.30 13.28 11.38
N PRO A 486 17.03 12.83 11.36
CA PRO A 486 15.92 13.67 11.78
C PRO A 486 15.99 13.95 13.28
N LEU A 487 15.62 15.16 13.70
CA LEU A 487 15.79 15.63 15.07
C LEU A 487 14.47 15.87 15.78
N ALA A 488 14.43 15.51 17.06
CA ALA A 488 13.37 15.87 17.99
C ALA A 488 13.91 16.75 19.12
N SER A 489 13.25 17.86 19.44
CA SER A 489 13.62 18.72 20.56
C SER A 489 12.43 19.10 21.44
N GLU A 490 12.70 19.32 22.74
CA GLU A 490 11.74 19.95 23.63
C GLU A 490 11.69 21.45 23.34
N MET A 491 10.48 21.97 23.17
CA MET A 491 10.19 23.39 23.00
C MET A 491 10.10 24.01 24.39
N LEU A 492 11.25 24.35 24.97
CA LEU A 492 11.31 24.90 26.34
C LEU A 492 11.31 26.43 26.34
N ASP A 493 12.14 27.04 25.51
CA ASP A 493 12.16 28.48 25.31
C ASP A 493 11.26 28.87 24.13
N THR A 494 10.55 30.00 24.24
CA THR A 494 9.59 30.44 23.22
C THR A 494 10.22 31.30 22.12
N ILE A 495 11.50 31.63 22.25
CA ILE A 495 12.27 32.47 21.33
C ILE A 495 13.24 31.61 20.52
N SER A 496 13.91 30.65 21.15
CA SER A 496 14.91 29.77 20.55
C SER A 496 14.44 29.04 19.27
N PRO A 497 13.15 28.65 19.10
CA PRO A 497 12.68 28.02 17.88
C PRO A 497 12.84 28.89 16.63
N GLN A 498 12.87 30.23 16.73
CA GLN A 498 13.14 31.11 15.59
C GLN A 498 14.50 30.85 14.93
N PHE A 499 15.43 30.24 15.67
CA PHE A 499 16.79 29.94 15.23
C PHE A 499 17.03 28.46 14.93
N LEU A 500 16.10 27.56 15.23
CA LEU A 500 16.36 26.11 15.23
C LEU A 500 15.24 25.27 14.61
N ALA A 501 14.02 25.81 14.51
CA ALA A 501 12.83 25.06 14.08
C ALA A 501 12.94 24.51 12.65
N ASP A 502 13.72 25.15 11.78
CA ASP A 502 13.98 24.69 10.41
C ASP A 502 14.78 23.39 10.33
N LEU A 503 15.37 22.94 11.45
CA LEU A 503 16.19 21.73 11.56
C LEU A 503 15.49 20.61 12.35
N LEU A 504 14.23 20.79 12.74
CA LEU A 504 13.47 19.86 13.57
C LEU A 504 12.39 19.12 12.78
N SER A 505 12.23 17.83 13.08
CA SER A 505 11.20 16.98 12.51
C SER A 505 10.02 16.74 13.46
N VAL A 506 10.28 16.78 14.78
CA VAL A 506 9.25 16.59 15.82
C VAL A 506 9.55 17.50 17.02
N GLY A 507 8.54 18.16 17.55
CA GLY A 507 8.61 18.92 18.80
C GLY A 507 8.05 18.13 19.99
N ALA A 508 8.48 18.47 21.20
CA ALA A 508 7.84 18.00 22.42
C ALA A 508 7.64 19.15 23.41
N VAL A 509 6.52 19.14 24.15
CA VAL A 509 6.28 20.01 25.30
C VAL A 509 6.31 19.16 26.56
N GLY A 510 7.17 19.52 27.50
CA GLY A 510 7.38 18.77 28.73
C GLY A 510 6.20 18.84 29.70
N ALA A 511 6.12 17.88 30.62
CA ALA A 511 5.00 17.76 31.57
C ALA A 511 4.79 18.97 32.49
N ARG A 512 5.80 19.83 32.65
CA ARG A 512 5.73 21.06 33.46
C ARG A 512 5.33 22.29 32.63
N THR A 513 5.44 22.22 31.31
CA THR A 513 5.15 23.32 30.39
C THR A 513 3.89 23.07 29.56
N THR A 514 3.33 21.86 29.58
CA THR A 514 2.04 21.54 28.97
C THR A 514 0.91 22.50 29.38
N GLU A 515 0.87 22.91 30.65
CA GLU A 515 -0.13 23.86 31.16
C GLU A 515 0.16 25.32 30.78
N SER A 516 1.36 25.62 30.27
CA SER A 516 1.77 26.98 29.89
C SER A 516 1.06 27.46 28.64
N GLN A 517 0.35 28.58 28.75
CA GLN A 517 -0.29 29.24 27.61
C GLN A 517 0.73 29.58 26.52
N LEU A 518 1.89 30.14 26.88
CA LEU A 518 2.92 30.54 25.93
C LEU A 518 3.44 29.37 25.08
N HIS A 519 3.49 28.17 25.66
CA HIS A 519 3.93 26.98 24.93
C HIS A 519 2.85 26.46 23.98
N ARG A 520 1.57 26.63 24.31
CA ARG A 520 0.46 26.30 23.41
C ARG A 520 0.39 27.29 22.24
N GLU A 521 0.56 28.57 22.54
CA GLU A 521 0.68 29.64 21.55
C GLU A 521 1.86 29.35 20.59
N LEU A 522 3.04 29.04 21.12
CA LEU A 522 4.19 28.62 20.32
C LEU A 522 3.89 27.40 19.46
N ALA A 523 3.40 26.30 20.06
CA ALA A 523 3.15 25.04 19.37
C ALA A 523 2.15 25.19 18.22
N SER A 524 1.18 26.10 18.37
CA SER A 524 0.20 26.41 17.32
C SER A 524 0.81 27.02 16.06
N GLY A 525 2.03 27.57 16.16
CA GLY A 525 2.76 28.19 15.07
C GLY A 525 3.90 27.33 14.50
N LEU A 526 4.15 26.14 15.06
CA LEU A 526 5.20 25.24 14.58
C LEU A 526 4.71 24.41 13.39
N SER A 527 5.53 24.32 12.34
CA SER A 527 5.18 23.62 11.08
C SER A 527 5.52 22.12 11.10
N PHE A 528 5.56 21.51 12.27
CA PHE A 528 5.85 20.09 12.45
C PHE A 528 5.05 19.51 13.64
N PRO A 529 4.92 18.18 13.75
CA PRO A 529 4.18 17.54 14.83
C PRO A 529 4.74 17.87 16.21
N VAL A 530 3.88 18.14 17.19
CA VAL A 530 4.27 18.47 18.56
C VAL A 530 3.60 17.55 19.57
N GLY A 531 4.40 16.80 20.33
CA GLY A 531 3.92 15.92 21.38
C GLY A 531 3.78 16.63 22.73
N PHE A 532 2.62 16.58 23.36
CA PHE A 532 2.39 17.12 24.71
C PHE A 532 2.49 16.02 25.76
N LYS A 533 3.42 16.14 26.70
CA LYS A 533 3.51 15.20 27.83
C LYS A 533 2.37 15.42 28.83
N ASN A 534 1.78 14.34 29.30
CA ASN A 534 0.82 14.36 30.41
C ASN A 534 1.49 14.78 31.74
N GLY A 535 0.67 15.23 32.70
CA GLY A 535 1.10 15.90 33.93
C GLY A 535 2.03 15.06 34.82
N THR A 536 2.81 15.69 35.71
CA THR A 536 3.80 14.99 36.57
C THR A 536 3.22 13.89 37.44
N ASP A 537 1.94 14.00 37.77
CA ASP A 537 1.14 13.04 38.53
C ASP A 537 0.60 11.86 37.68
N GLY A 538 0.75 11.92 36.36
CA GLY A 538 0.30 10.92 35.40
C GLY A 538 -1.02 11.27 34.72
N THR A 539 -1.66 12.40 35.03
CA THR A 539 -2.98 12.76 34.49
C THR A 539 -2.93 13.31 33.07
N LEU A 540 -3.85 12.84 32.24
CA LEU A 540 -3.95 13.17 30.81
C LEU A 540 -4.61 14.52 30.51
N GLY A 541 -5.50 14.99 31.39
CA GLY A 541 -6.37 16.15 31.11
C GLY A 541 -5.62 17.37 30.60
N VAL A 542 -4.50 17.72 31.24
CA VAL A 542 -3.67 18.87 30.85
C VAL A 542 -3.11 18.76 29.43
N ALA A 543 -2.75 17.56 28.98
CA ALA A 543 -2.24 17.34 27.63
C ALA A 543 -3.38 17.35 26.59
N ILE A 544 -4.54 16.81 26.95
CA ILE A 544 -5.74 16.84 26.11
C ILE A 544 -6.20 18.29 25.89
N ASP A 545 -6.32 19.06 26.96
CA ASP A 545 -6.70 20.47 26.92
C ASP A 545 -5.69 21.28 26.11
N ALA A 546 -4.39 20.97 26.25
CA ALA A 546 -3.35 21.62 25.48
C ALA A 546 -3.47 21.35 23.98
N ILE A 547 -3.65 20.08 23.59
CA ILE A 547 -3.86 19.70 22.18
C ILE A 547 -5.13 20.36 21.63
N GLY A 548 -6.22 20.37 22.41
CA GLY A 548 -7.46 21.04 22.04
C GLY A 548 -7.26 22.54 21.75
N ALA A 549 -6.51 23.24 22.60
CA ALA A 549 -6.23 24.66 22.41
C ALA A 549 -5.30 24.94 21.22
N VAL A 550 -4.27 24.11 21.01
CA VAL A 550 -3.23 24.32 20.00
C VAL A 550 -3.74 24.16 18.56
N LYS A 551 -4.81 23.39 18.36
CA LYS A 551 -5.47 23.20 17.06
C LYS A 551 -6.10 24.46 16.48
N HIS A 552 -6.30 25.49 17.30
CA HIS A 552 -6.97 26.73 16.89
C HIS A 552 -5.97 27.88 16.66
N PRO A 553 -6.34 28.92 15.90
CA PRO A 553 -5.54 30.13 15.74
C PRO A 553 -5.24 30.84 17.06
N HIS A 554 -3.99 31.31 17.24
CA HIS A 554 -3.58 32.15 18.37
C HIS A 554 -3.04 33.51 17.89
N HIS A 555 -3.11 34.51 18.76
CA HIS A 555 -2.47 35.81 18.57
C HIS A 555 -1.70 36.19 19.82
N PHE A 556 -0.39 36.33 19.72
CA PHE A 556 0.48 36.55 20.88
C PHE A 556 1.70 37.39 20.53
N LEU A 557 2.38 37.89 21.57
CA LEU A 557 3.63 38.63 21.41
C LEU A 557 4.80 37.66 21.28
N SER A 558 5.61 37.85 20.24
CA SER A 558 6.85 37.09 20.03
C SER A 558 7.89 37.97 19.36
N VAL A 559 8.97 37.37 18.84
CA VAL A 559 10.01 38.07 18.08
C VAL A 559 10.06 37.56 16.64
N THR A 560 10.34 38.47 15.72
CA THR A 560 10.66 38.17 14.32
C THR A 560 12.05 37.54 14.20
N LYS A 561 12.38 36.95 13.04
CA LYS A 561 13.72 36.39 12.77
C LYS A 561 14.87 37.40 13.00
N PRO A 562 14.72 38.71 12.69
CA PRO A 562 15.72 39.73 13.05
C PRO A 562 15.78 40.13 14.53
N GLY A 563 14.93 39.55 15.40
CA GLY A 563 14.89 39.84 16.84
C GLY A 563 14.00 41.02 17.24
N VAL A 564 13.16 41.54 16.34
CA VAL A 564 12.21 42.64 16.64
C VAL A 564 10.92 42.06 17.20
N VAL A 565 10.39 42.65 18.28
CA VAL A 565 9.10 42.26 18.87
C VAL A 565 7.97 42.43 17.84
N ALA A 566 7.10 41.44 17.73
CA ALA A 566 5.96 41.44 16.83
C ALA A 566 4.74 40.76 17.44
N ILE A 567 3.58 41.09 16.90
CA ILE A 567 2.35 40.34 17.10
C ILE A 567 2.36 39.20 16.09
N VAL A 568 2.35 37.96 16.57
CA VAL A 568 2.34 36.76 15.74
C VAL A 568 0.93 36.17 15.76
N GLY A 569 0.40 35.91 14.57
CA GLY A 569 -0.82 35.14 14.35
C GLY A 569 -0.47 33.76 13.83
N THR A 570 -1.11 32.72 14.37
CA THR A 570 -0.95 31.33 13.92
C THR A 570 -2.28 30.79 13.39
N VAL A 571 -2.22 29.73 12.58
CA VAL A 571 -3.41 29.05 12.07
C VAL A 571 -3.85 27.86 12.92
N GLY A 572 -3.08 27.54 13.97
CA GLY A 572 -3.23 26.30 14.73
C GLY A 572 -2.31 25.19 14.21
N ASN A 573 -2.14 24.15 15.02
CA ASN A 573 -1.39 22.95 14.68
C ASN A 573 -2.24 21.69 14.95
N GLU A 574 -2.67 21.04 13.87
CA GLU A 574 -3.50 19.82 13.94
C GLU A 574 -2.69 18.55 14.25
N ASP A 575 -1.38 18.60 14.05
CA ASP A 575 -0.44 17.47 14.17
C ASP A 575 0.09 17.29 15.61
N CYS A 576 -0.71 17.69 16.61
CA CYS A 576 -0.38 17.49 18.01
C CYS A 576 -0.88 16.15 18.54
N PHE A 577 -0.07 15.51 19.39
CA PHE A 577 -0.36 14.18 19.95
C PHE A 577 0.05 14.11 21.42
N VAL A 578 -0.46 13.12 22.15
CA VAL A 578 -0.06 12.90 23.54
C VAL A 578 1.23 12.10 23.60
N ILE A 579 2.15 12.53 24.48
CA ILE A 579 3.26 11.71 24.97
C ILE A 579 2.91 11.21 26.38
N LEU A 580 2.57 9.93 26.49
CA LEU A 580 2.15 9.30 27.73
C LEU A 580 3.37 8.88 28.55
N ARG A 581 3.53 9.49 29.74
CA ARG A 581 4.54 9.14 30.74
C ARG A 581 3.91 8.73 32.05
N GLY A 582 4.62 7.89 32.79
CA GLY A 582 4.26 7.51 34.15
C GLY A 582 4.44 8.66 35.14
N GLY A 583 3.61 8.64 36.18
CA GLY A 583 3.50 9.70 37.18
C GLY A 583 3.72 9.20 38.61
N THR A 584 3.29 10.00 39.58
CA THR A 584 3.32 9.61 41.01
C THR A 584 2.32 8.50 41.33
N LYS A 585 1.27 8.35 40.53
CA LYS A 585 0.25 7.29 40.69
C LYS A 585 0.68 5.93 40.16
N GLY A 586 1.72 5.86 39.33
CA GLY A 586 2.19 4.61 38.75
C GLY A 586 2.67 4.73 37.30
N THR A 587 2.81 3.57 36.66
CA THR A 587 3.10 3.41 35.24
C THR A 587 1.87 3.72 34.39
N ASN A 588 2.09 4.14 33.15
CA ASN A 588 1.09 4.48 32.14
C ASN A 588 1.53 3.88 30.80
N TYR A 589 1.57 2.55 30.70
CA TYR A 589 1.97 1.86 29.46
C TYR A 589 1.37 0.45 29.29
N ASP A 590 0.77 -0.12 30.33
CA ASP A 590 0.01 -1.36 30.22
C ASP A 590 -1.27 -1.15 29.40
N ALA A 591 -1.88 -2.27 28.96
CA ALA A 591 -3.03 -2.25 28.06
C ALA A 591 -4.23 -1.46 28.63
N ASP A 592 -4.46 -1.54 29.94
CA ASP A 592 -5.55 -0.81 30.59
C ASP A 592 -5.28 0.70 30.57
N SER A 593 -4.05 1.11 30.86
CA SER A 593 -3.61 2.51 30.78
C SER A 593 -3.73 3.07 29.36
N ILE A 594 -3.36 2.29 28.34
CA ILE A 594 -3.45 2.68 26.93
C ILE A 594 -4.91 2.79 26.50
N ALA A 595 -5.76 1.83 26.90
CA ALA A 595 -7.19 1.87 26.63
C ALA A 595 -7.89 3.05 27.30
N GLU A 596 -7.55 3.36 28.56
CA GLU A 596 -8.07 4.53 29.27
C GLU A 596 -7.63 5.82 28.59
N ALA A 597 -6.36 5.92 28.20
CA ALA A 597 -5.83 7.07 27.48
C ALA A 597 -6.54 7.28 26.13
N LYS A 598 -6.69 6.21 25.35
CA LYS A 598 -7.43 6.21 24.09
C LYS A 598 -8.87 6.71 24.30
N ALA A 599 -9.59 6.14 25.26
CA ALA A 599 -10.98 6.51 25.54
C ALA A 599 -11.12 7.99 25.95
N ALA A 600 -10.15 8.51 26.73
CA ALA A 600 -10.14 9.92 27.10
C ALA A 600 -9.88 10.85 25.90
N LEU A 601 -8.97 10.47 25.00
CA LEU A 601 -8.68 11.20 23.76
C LEU A 601 -9.87 11.20 22.80
N ASP A 602 -10.49 10.03 22.60
CA ASP A 602 -11.70 9.87 21.79
C ASP A 602 -12.84 10.74 22.33
N LYS A 603 -13.07 10.71 23.65
CA LYS A 603 -14.10 11.52 24.31
C LYS A 603 -13.88 13.03 24.14
N ALA A 604 -12.63 13.47 24.07
CA ALA A 604 -12.26 14.87 23.88
C ALA A 604 -12.21 15.29 22.40
N GLY A 605 -12.42 14.38 21.45
CA GLY A 605 -12.39 14.69 20.01
C GLY A 605 -10.99 15.07 19.50
N VAL A 606 -9.93 14.59 20.16
CA VAL A 606 -8.53 14.82 19.75
C VAL A 606 -7.91 13.53 19.18
N ASN A 607 -6.72 13.61 18.59
CA ASN A 607 -6.07 12.47 17.95
C ASN A 607 -5.86 11.33 18.98
N PRO A 608 -6.45 10.14 18.79
CA PRO A 608 -6.35 9.04 19.76
C PRO A 608 -5.03 8.27 19.66
N ARG A 609 -4.18 8.60 18.67
CA ARG A 609 -2.83 8.02 18.59
C ARG A 609 -1.89 8.73 19.55
N LEU A 610 -1.14 7.94 20.30
CA LEU A 610 -0.24 8.42 21.35
C LEU A 610 1.14 7.80 21.25
N MET A 611 2.13 8.56 21.70
CA MET A 611 3.49 8.09 21.90
C MET A 611 3.69 7.77 23.37
N VAL A 612 4.40 6.70 23.71
CA VAL A 612 4.69 6.38 25.12
C VAL A 612 6.15 6.70 25.46
N ASP A 613 6.35 7.50 26.49
CA ASP A 613 7.68 7.74 27.06
C ASP A 613 8.04 6.57 27.96
N CYS A 614 9.01 5.75 27.53
CA CYS A 614 9.45 4.58 28.27
C CYS A 614 10.23 4.95 29.54
N SER A 615 10.63 6.21 29.71
CA SER A 615 11.44 6.69 30.81
C SER A 615 10.60 7.17 32.01
N HIS A 616 11.22 7.95 32.91
CA HIS A 616 10.55 8.54 34.08
C HIS A 616 9.72 7.52 34.89
N GLY A 617 8.46 7.84 35.21
CA GLY A 617 7.58 6.97 36.01
C GLY A 617 7.28 5.63 35.35
N ASN A 618 7.30 5.53 34.01
CA ASN A 618 7.09 4.26 33.30
C ASN A 618 8.24 3.29 33.53
N SER A 619 9.47 3.82 33.63
CA SER A 619 10.65 3.03 34.00
C SER A 619 10.83 2.82 35.51
N LEU A 620 9.92 3.34 36.36
CA LEU A 620 10.12 3.47 37.80
C LEU A 620 11.42 4.22 38.15
N LYS A 621 11.77 5.21 37.32
CA LYS A 621 13.04 5.98 37.38
C LYS A 621 14.30 5.12 37.29
N ASN A 622 14.19 3.89 36.77
CA ASN A 622 15.33 3.01 36.53
C ASN A 622 15.48 2.79 35.02
N HIS A 623 16.55 3.34 34.43
CA HIS A 623 16.80 3.27 32.99
C HIS A 623 16.82 1.82 32.45
N LYS A 624 17.19 0.83 33.28
CA LYS A 624 17.21 -0.60 32.91
C LYS A 624 15.81 -1.19 32.70
N ASN A 625 14.76 -0.49 33.11
CA ASN A 625 13.37 -0.88 32.86
C ASN A 625 12.81 -0.33 31.55
N GLN A 626 13.44 0.68 30.91
CA GLN A 626 12.94 1.22 29.63
C GLN A 626 12.75 0.13 28.55
N PRO A 627 13.68 -0.83 28.37
CA PRO A 627 13.46 -1.93 27.42
C PRO A 627 12.27 -2.84 27.77
N LYS A 628 11.95 -2.99 29.07
CA LYS A 628 10.79 -3.78 29.51
C LYS A 628 9.49 -3.07 29.13
N VAL A 629 9.44 -1.75 29.30
CA VAL A 629 8.31 -0.92 28.87
C VAL A 629 8.12 -1.03 27.35
N ALA A 630 9.21 -0.84 26.58
CA ALA A 630 9.18 -0.95 25.13
C ALA A 630 8.70 -2.33 24.65
N LYS A 631 9.12 -3.41 25.32
CA LYS A 631 8.66 -4.77 25.02
C LYS A 631 7.15 -4.94 25.22
N VAL A 632 6.60 -4.45 26.33
CA VAL A 632 5.15 -4.53 26.60
C VAL A 632 4.33 -3.74 25.57
N LEU A 633 4.87 -2.61 25.08
CA LEU A 633 4.22 -1.83 24.03
C LEU A 633 4.32 -2.50 22.66
N ALA A 634 5.46 -3.12 22.34
CA ALA A 634 5.63 -3.90 21.12
C ALA A 634 4.65 -5.09 21.09
N GLU A 635 4.46 -5.79 22.21
CA GLU A 635 3.47 -6.87 22.33
C GLU A 635 2.03 -6.38 22.14
N GLN A 636 1.71 -5.15 22.54
CA GLN A 636 0.39 -4.54 22.31
C GLN A 636 0.18 -4.18 20.84
N ILE A 637 1.20 -3.60 20.19
CA ILE A 637 1.20 -3.31 18.75
C ILE A 637 1.04 -4.61 17.95
N GLU A 638 1.78 -5.67 18.32
CA GLU A 638 1.69 -7.00 17.70
C GLU A 638 0.29 -7.61 17.84
N LYS A 639 -0.38 -7.37 18.98
CA LYS A 639 -1.77 -7.77 19.22
C LYS A 639 -2.80 -6.88 18.49
N GLY A 640 -2.35 -5.89 17.72
CA GLY A 640 -3.19 -5.05 16.87
C GLY A 640 -3.58 -3.70 17.47
N ASP A 641 -2.97 -3.27 18.58
CA ASP A 641 -3.23 -1.94 19.13
C ASP A 641 -2.63 -0.85 18.23
N SER A 642 -3.50 -0.19 17.47
CA SER A 642 -3.15 0.88 16.53
C SER A 642 -3.09 2.28 17.16
N SER A 643 -3.45 2.41 18.44
CA SER A 643 -3.37 3.68 19.17
C SER A 643 -1.92 4.07 19.49
N ILE A 644 -1.02 3.10 19.58
CA ILE A 644 0.41 3.34 19.83
C ILE A 644 1.09 3.69 18.50
N MET A 645 1.47 4.95 18.32
CA MET A 645 2.20 5.39 17.11
C MET A 645 3.73 5.28 17.25
N GLY A 646 4.23 5.17 18.47
CA GLY A 646 5.66 5.15 18.71
C GLY A 646 6.05 5.24 20.19
N VAL A 647 7.36 5.24 20.43
CA VAL A 647 7.92 5.35 21.79
C VAL A 647 9.00 6.42 21.87
N MET A 648 9.17 6.99 23.07
CA MET A 648 10.26 7.90 23.42
C MET A 648 11.18 7.24 24.46
N ILE A 649 12.49 7.23 24.21
CA ILE A 649 13.49 6.55 25.05
C ILE A 649 14.65 7.50 25.37
N GLU A 650 15.08 7.54 26.63
CA GLU A 650 16.30 8.23 27.04
C GLU A 650 17.50 7.26 27.00
N SER A 651 18.56 7.63 26.29
CA SER A 651 19.78 6.81 26.20
C SER A 651 21.04 7.66 26.05
N ASN A 652 22.22 7.10 26.32
CA ASN A 652 23.52 7.76 26.20
C ASN A 652 24.58 6.74 25.72
N ILE A 653 25.75 7.20 25.28
CA ILE A 653 26.84 6.33 24.78
C ILE A 653 27.32 5.36 25.87
N ASN A 654 27.42 5.84 27.11
CA ASN A 654 27.86 5.05 28.27
C ASN A 654 26.77 4.97 29.34
N GLU A 655 26.75 3.88 30.12
CA GLU A 655 25.90 3.77 31.33
C GLU A 655 26.36 4.81 32.37
N ALA A 656 25.65 5.92 32.50
CA ALA A 656 25.84 6.87 33.59
C ALA A 656 24.56 7.64 33.90
N LEU A 657 24.30 7.86 35.19
CA LEU A 657 23.40 8.92 35.64
C LEU A 657 24.12 10.25 35.40
N LEU A 658 23.61 11.11 34.51
CA LEU A 658 24.04 12.50 34.40
C LEU A 658 23.54 13.28 35.62
N ASN A 659 24.14 13.03 36.79
CA ASN A 659 23.95 13.83 37.98
C ASN A 659 24.87 15.05 37.89
N PHE A 660 24.44 16.11 37.20
CA PHE A 660 25.02 17.43 37.40
C PHE A 660 24.53 18.01 38.73
N THR A 661 24.97 17.42 39.84
CA THR A 661 24.83 18.00 41.17
C THR A 661 26.09 18.78 41.47
N SER A 662 25.95 20.11 41.52
CA SER A 662 26.83 21.09 42.17
C SER A 662 28.32 20.73 42.28
N HIS A 663 29.13 21.44 41.50
CA HIS A 663 30.60 21.53 41.54
C HIS A 663 31.37 20.48 40.73
N TYR A 664 31.76 20.91 39.52
CA TYR A 664 32.85 20.41 38.67
C TYR A 664 32.77 18.97 38.12
N ILE A 665 33.07 18.91 36.81
CA ILE A 665 33.38 17.77 35.92
C ILE A 665 32.17 17.12 35.24
#